data_AF-A0A5P3XHL4-F1
#
_entry.id   AF-A0A5P3XHL4-F1
#
_cell.length_a   1.000
_cell.length_b   1.000
_cell.length_c   1.000
_cell.angle_alpha   90.00
_cell.angle_beta   90.00
_cell.angle_gamma   90.00
#
_symmetry.space_group_name_H-M   'P 1'
#
loop_
_entity.id
_entity.type
_entity.pdbx_description
1 polymer ?
#
loop_
_entity_poly.entity_id
_entity_poly.type
_entity_poly.pdbx_seq_one_letter_code
_entity_poly.pdbx_strand_id
1 'polypeptide(L)'
;MGEDMRIISLLVSIIILLQGLNPILINADEVNQGFKVAIAYENGNFNYVAKSDNLDSAMKMANELNVNEVNNEIASVLNAYGQVVYATKSIGKVVKHIDGNIDETNRNNSYIYPTYSSNSQYTYINHGYIDDIPIIEDKGNRAKVEVGGYTGWINKDVSSGNYDLEVVPLNQAKNPSYYKSVNGEIVHFISTNIKSDRENGYEITLGPAPDCMKPGIKYYSYDGNYFYEELGKLIEDAKLNNHNLSINGDNPYYNYYMNLTFRSKTSYSAEDINLFLENNTQQNSKLRGTGKAFIEAENKYGANALLVLGIAMNESAKGMSSIAQNKNNLFGINAVDSNPGQSANYFETVEECINQFTRRYISTGYADPQDWRHKGANLGDKKLGANVEYASDPFWGEKAARYAYSIDKYLSGNNIKELNDHDRYQLAIYTGENEVRSKDNSLLYSIKDGIKSNSGSVGNSLLITSNENYDNNNGETMEMYPDRSTPVSMGEFDGNYSWDKKAYVRESGIKLINKGKILSQNSSDIEVAYRSHVGGYGWQNWKYNGELSGTVEQSKRIEAIELNLLKAPEGAKIRYRTHVEGIGWMPWVSNGNMAGTVEQSKRVEAIQIEVEGLPEDYSVEYRGHVEGIGWMPWVSDGEIAGTVEQYKRLEAIEVRIVKGRIKPIKPTYNVSYRGHVEGIGWMPWISNGDTAGTVEQCRRLEALEIKLQNPEPGMKLRYRGHVEGIGWMPWVDEGNVVGTVEQSLRLEAVQIDLIGAPKDYHVEYRVHVEGIGWMPWVNDGMIAGTVEQYKRIEAIQLRVIKY
;
A
#
# COMPACT_ATOMS: atom_id res chain seq x y z
N MET A 1 49.61 -32.89 14.81
CA MET A 1 49.90 -34.33 15.06
C MET A 1 49.31 -35.09 13.87
N GLY A 2 50.19 -35.59 12.98
CA GLY A 2 49.92 -36.39 11.75
C GLY A 2 49.31 -35.62 10.57
N GLU A 3 50.05 -35.01 9.64
CA GLU A 3 50.89 -35.51 8.51
C GLU A 3 50.15 -36.22 7.36
N ASP A 4 50.08 -35.50 6.23
CA ASP A 4 50.37 -35.87 4.83
C ASP A 4 49.72 -37.09 4.14
N MET A 5 48.98 -36.80 3.04
CA MET A 5 49.44 -37.16 1.69
C MET A 5 48.55 -36.54 0.59
N ARG A 6 49.20 -35.81 -0.31
CA ARG A 6 48.69 -35.35 -1.60
C ARG A 6 49.20 -36.30 -2.71
N ILE A 7 48.33 -36.57 -3.69
CA ILE A 7 48.61 -36.88 -5.12
C ILE A 7 49.06 -38.31 -5.46
N ILE A 8 48.15 -39.08 -6.10
CA ILE A 8 48.43 -39.83 -7.33
C ILE A 8 47.22 -39.68 -8.28
N SER A 9 47.52 -39.34 -9.52
CA SER A 9 46.63 -39.04 -10.64
C SER A 9 46.03 -40.26 -11.32
N LEU A 10 44.84 -40.05 -11.90
CA LEU A 10 44.34 -40.55 -13.20
C LEU A 10 44.36 -42.06 -13.54
N LEU A 11 43.21 -42.43 -14.14
CA LEU A 11 42.96 -43.47 -15.15
C LEU A 11 42.44 -44.83 -14.68
N VAL A 12 41.31 -45.17 -15.31
CA VAL A 12 40.63 -46.46 -15.43
C VAL A 12 39.66 -46.81 -14.29
N SER A 13 38.49 -46.16 -14.32
CA SER A 13 37.24 -46.75 -13.81
C SER A 13 36.26 -46.90 -14.97
N ILE A 14 36.19 -48.13 -15.47
CA ILE A 14 35.34 -48.59 -16.55
C ILE A 14 34.28 -49.50 -15.92
N ILE A 15 33.01 -49.16 -16.16
CA ILE A 15 31.82 -50.04 -16.23
C ILE A 15 31.25 -50.51 -14.86
N ILE A 16 30.08 -49.98 -14.49
CA ILE A 16 28.74 -50.62 -14.40
C ILE A 16 27.87 -49.77 -13.46
N LEU A 17 27.01 -48.91 -14.03
CA LEU A 17 25.63 -48.60 -13.57
C LEU A 17 25.00 -47.59 -14.55
N LEU A 18 24.73 -48.08 -15.76
CA LEU A 18 23.90 -47.43 -16.78
C LEU A 18 22.92 -48.48 -17.28
N GLN A 19 21.73 -48.54 -16.67
CA GLN A 19 20.56 -49.20 -17.25
C GLN A 19 19.35 -48.34 -16.91
N GLY A 20 18.86 -47.59 -17.90
CA GLY A 20 17.63 -46.80 -17.74
C GLY A 20 17.48 -45.57 -18.66
N LEU A 21 18.49 -45.19 -19.44
CA LEU A 21 18.36 -44.14 -20.45
C LEU A 21 18.82 -44.71 -21.79
N ASN A 22 17.91 -44.82 -22.74
CA ASN A 22 18.30 -44.95 -24.15
C ASN A 22 19.15 -43.72 -24.48
N PRO A 23 20.41 -43.86 -24.90
CA PRO A 23 21.11 -42.75 -25.49
C PRO A 23 20.35 -42.41 -26.78
N ILE A 24 19.81 -41.20 -26.86
CA ILE A 24 19.48 -40.62 -28.15
C ILE A 24 20.82 -40.53 -28.88
N LEU A 25 21.08 -41.52 -29.75
CA LEU A 25 22.10 -41.45 -30.77
C LEU A 25 21.72 -40.26 -31.65
N ILE A 26 22.25 -39.09 -31.32
CA ILE A 26 22.27 -37.95 -32.24
C ILE A 26 23.12 -38.41 -33.41
N ASN A 27 22.46 -38.70 -34.53
CA ASN A 27 23.12 -38.96 -35.79
C ASN A 27 24.03 -37.77 -36.11
N ALA A 28 25.29 -38.03 -36.45
CA ALA A 28 26.28 -37.00 -36.73
C ALA A 28 25.97 -36.13 -37.98
N ASP A 29 24.83 -36.35 -38.64
CA ASP A 29 24.28 -35.55 -39.73
C ASP A 29 23.24 -34.48 -39.26
N GLU A 30 22.98 -34.33 -37.96
CA GLU A 30 22.04 -33.33 -37.40
C GLU A 30 22.71 -32.10 -36.75
N VAL A 31 23.99 -31.82 -37.03
CA VAL A 31 24.62 -30.54 -36.67
C VAL A 31 24.23 -29.45 -37.69
N ASN A 32 22.93 -29.21 -37.84
CA ASN A 32 22.45 -27.96 -38.43
C ASN A 32 22.44 -26.91 -37.31
N GLN A 33 23.29 -25.89 -37.42
CA GLN A 33 23.49 -24.81 -36.44
C GLN A 33 22.30 -23.83 -36.34
N GLY A 34 21.06 -24.35 -36.34
CA GLY A 34 19.84 -23.55 -36.35
C GLY A 34 19.07 -23.56 -35.03
N PHE A 35 18.08 -22.67 -34.94
CA PHE A 35 17.10 -22.56 -33.87
C PHE A 35 15.90 -23.48 -34.14
N LYS A 36 15.34 -24.05 -33.07
CA LYS A 36 14.16 -24.91 -33.09
C LYS A 36 12.98 -24.17 -32.45
N VAL A 37 11.88 -24.02 -33.18
CA VAL A 37 10.60 -23.51 -32.66
C VAL A 37 9.80 -24.69 -32.11
N ALA A 38 9.32 -24.58 -30.88
CA ALA A 38 8.61 -25.64 -30.18
C ALA A 38 7.50 -25.10 -29.28
N ILE A 39 6.55 -25.96 -28.92
CA ILE A 39 5.55 -25.71 -27.87
C ILE A 39 6.11 -26.24 -26.55
N ALA A 40 6.24 -25.37 -25.55
CA ALA A 40 6.65 -25.72 -24.20
C ALA A 40 5.42 -26.08 -23.35
N TYR A 41 5.53 -27.17 -22.60
CA TYR A 41 4.51 -27.63 -21.64
C TYR A 41 4.98 -27.48 -20.19
N GLU A 42 4.01 -27.47 -19.27
CA GLU A 42 4.23 -27.29 -17.82
C GLU A 42 5.12 -28.38 -17.18
N ASN A 43 5.12 -29.59 -17.73
CA ASN A 43 5.98 -30.67 -17.26
C ASN A 43 7.46 -30.53 -17.68
N GLY A 44 7.83 -29.43 -18.36
CA GLY A 44 9.19 -29.19 -18.84
C GLY A 44 9.48 -29.74 -20.24
N ASN A 45 8.54 -30.49 -20.84
CA ASN A 45 8.73 -31.05 -22.18
C ASN A 45 8.46 -30.02 -23.27
N PHE A 46 9.02 -30.29 -24.46
CA PHE A 46 8.84 -29.49 -25.66
C PHE A 46 8.34 -30.35 -26.82
N ASN A 47 7.39 -29.84 -27.60
CA ASN A 47 7.00 -30.42 -28.88
C ASN A 47 7.54 -29.58 -30.04
N TYR A 48 8.41 -30.16 -30.85
CA TYR A 48 9.06 -29.47 -31.96
C TYR A 48 8.08 -29.18 -33.11
N VAL A 49 8.14 -27.97 -33.66
CA VAL A 49 7.25 -27.51 -34.74
C VAL A 49 8.02 -27.13 -36.00
N ALA A 50 9.07 -26.30 -35.88
CA ALA A 50 9.79 -25.77 -37.03
C ALA A 50 11.26 -25.47 -36.72
N LYS A 51 12.08 -25.24 -37.75
CA LYS A 51 13.48 -24.77 -37.61
C LYS A 51 13.72 -23.50 -38.40
N SER A 52 14.70 -22.73 -37.95
CA SER A 52 15.20 -21.53 -38.64
C SER A 52 16.69 -21.35 -38.33
N ASP A 53 17.50 -20.96 -39.30
CA ASP A 53 18.94 -20.70 -39.10
C ASP A 53 19.22 -19.32 -38.46
N ASN A 54 18.18 -18.49 -38.30
CA ASN A 54 18.25 -17.14 -37.77
C ASN A 54 17.28 -16.96 -36.59
N LEU A 55 17.74 -16.31 -35.51
CA LEU A 55 16.98 -16.12 -34.28
C LEU A 55 15.74 -15.25 -34.48
N ASP A 56 15.85 -14.10 -35.16
CA ASP A 56 14.72 -13.20 -35.41
C ASP A 56 13.60 -13.90 -36.20
N SER A 57 14.00 -14.72 -37.18
CA SER A 57 13.08 -15.53 -37.97
C SER A 57 12.40 -16.61 -37.12
N ALA A 58 13.13 -17.25 -36.20
CA ALA A 58 12.57 -18.22 -35.25
C ALA A 58 11.61 -17.56 -34.26
N MET A 59 11.96 -16.37 -33.73
CA MET A 59 11.10 -15.58 -32.84
C MET A 59 9.81 -15.17 -33.54
N LYS A 60 9.89 -14.75 -34.81
CA LYS A 60 8.69 -14.43 -35.60
C LYS A 60 7.79 -15.65 -35.75
N MET A 61 8.35 -16.81 -36.12
CA MET A 61 7.59 -18.07 -36.21
C MET A 61 6.94 -18.45 -34.88
N ALA A 62 7.64 -18.26 -33.75
CA ALA A 62 7.08 -18.54 -32.43
C ALA A 62 5.90 -17.60 -32.08
N ASN A 63 5.97 -16.32 -32.43
CA ASN A 63 4.88 -15.36 -32.22
C ASN A 63 3.65 -15.62 -33.11
N GLU A 64 3.86 -16.22 -34.28
CA GLU A 64 2.78 -16.59 -35.22
C GLU A 64 2.19 -17.98 -34.94
N LEU A 65 2.78 -18.73 -34.00
CA LEU A 65 2.36 -20.09 -33.68
C LEU A 65 1.05 -20.09 -32.89
N ASN A 66 0.05 -20.82 -33.38
CA ASN A 66 -1.20 -21.03 -32.66
C ASN A 66 -0.98 -22.04 -31.52
N VAL A 67 -1.09 -21.57 -30.26
CA VAL A 67 -0.92 -22.38 -29.06
C VAL A 67 -2.24 -22.51 -28.30
N ASN A 68 -2.44 -23.62 -27.61
CA ASN A 68 -3.63 -23.81 -26.79
C ASN A 68 -3.47 -23.12 -25.42
N GLU A 69 -4.02 -21.90 -25.29
CA GLU A 69 -3.97 -21.13 -24.04
C GLU A 69 -4.66 -21.83 -22.86
N VAL A 70 -5.71 -22.64 -23.12
CA VAL A 70 -6.42 -23.39 -22.08
C VAL A 70 -5.51 -24.45 -21.44
N ASN A 71 -4.60 -25.03 -22.23
CA ASN A 71 -3.60 -25.98 -21.76
C ASN A 71 -2.32 -25.29 -21.23
N ASN A 72 -2.32 -23.96 -21.12
CA ASN A 72 -1.15 -23.16 -20.73
C ASN A 72 0.09 -23.44 -21.60
N GLU A 73 -0.10 -23.69 -22.90
CA GLU A 73 0.98 -23.93 -23.87
C GLU A 73 1.72 -22.63 -24.21
N ILE A 74 3.05 -22.69 -24.30
CA ILE A 74 3.88 -21.51 -24.61
C ILE A 74 4.81 -21.78 -25.80
N ALA A 75 4.67 -21.00 -26.85
CA ALA A 75 5.58 -21.05 -27.98
C ALA A 75 6.98 -20.56 -27.57
N SER A 76 7.99 -21.37 -27.87
CA SER A 76 9.37 -21.17 -27.43
C SER A 76 10.36 -21.44 -28.56
N VAL A 77 11.54 -20.84 -28.47
CA VAL A 77 12.66 -21.06 -29.39
C VAL A 77 13.84 -21.61 -28.59
N LEU A 78 14.39 -22.72 -29.07
CA LEU A 78 15.53 -23.40 -28.49
C LEU A 78 16.74 -23.26 -29.42
N ASN A 79 17.94 -23.09 -28.86
CA ASN A 79 19.17 -23.17 -29.63
C ASN A 79 19.56 -24.63 -29.94
N ALA A 80 20.69 -24.81 -30.65
CA ALA A 80 21.21 -26.13 -31.02
C ALA A 80 21.52 -27.04 -29.80
N TYR A 81 21.76 -26.46 -28.62
CA TYR A 81 22.02 -27.18 -27.37
C TYR A 81 20.75 -27.51 -26.59
N GLY A 82 19.57 -27.14 -27.09
CA GLY A 82 18.29 -27.34 -26.40
C GLY A 82 18.00 -26.33 -25.30
N GLN A 83 18.74 -25.22 -25.23
CA GLN A 83 18.47 -24.14 -24.28
C GLN A 83 17.41 -23.20 -24.85
N VAL A 84 16.44 -22.79 -24.02
CA VAL A 84 15.43 -21.79 -24.40
C VAL A 84 16.10 -20.42 -24.50
N VAL A 85 16.04 -19.82 -25.68
CA VAL A 85 16.61 -18.48 -25.96
C VAL A 85 15.53 -17.41 -26.15
N TYR A 86 14.27 -17.83 -26.34
CA TYR A 86 13.10 -16.97 -26.42
C TYR A 86 11.83 -17.78 -26.09
N ALA A 87 10.83 -17.13 -25.49
CA ALA A 87 9.47 -17.66 -25.35
C ALA A 87 8.45 -16.50 -25.35
N THR A 88 7.25 -16.74 -25.87
CA THR A 88 6.22 -15.68 -26.05
C THR A 88 5.66 -15.15 -24.72
N LYS A 89 5.59 -16.02 -23.71
CA LYS A 89 5.33 -15.69 -22.30
C LYS A 89 6.47 -16.25 -21.47
N SER A 90 7.27 -15.39 -20.84
CA SER A 90 8.50 -15.82 -20.18
C SER A 90 8.81 -15.01 -18.93
N ILE A 91 9.62 -15.63 -18.08
CA ILE A 91 10.34 -14.99 -16.99
C ILE A 91 11.82 -15.33 -17.13
N GLY A 92 12.68 -14.48 -16.60
CA GLY A 92 14.12 -14.67 -16.62
C GLY A 92 14.59 -15.39 -15.37
N LYS A 93 15.56 -16.29 -15.54
CA LYS A 93 16.38 -16.81 -14.47
C LYS A 93 17.72 -16.07 -14.47
N VAL A 94 18.02 -15.33 -13.40
CA VAL A 94 19.28 -14.58 -13.27
C VAL A 94 20.38 -15.57 -12.92
N VAL A 95 21.26 -15.83 -13.87
CA VAL A 95 22.40 -16.71 -13.66
C VAL A 95 23.56 -16.29 -14.55
N LYS A 96 24.66 -15.93 -13.90
CA LYS A 96 25.86 -15.49 -14.59
C LYS A 96 26.62 -16.68 -15.16
N HIS A 97 26.93 -16.58 -16.44
CA HIS A 97 27.77 -17.50 -17.18
C HIS A 97 29.07 -16.83 -17.61
N ILE A 98 30.17 -17.55 -17.45
CA ILE A 98 31.52 -17.15 -17.87
C ILE A 98 32.11 -18.29 -18.69
N ASP A 99 32.51 -17.99 -19.93
CA ASP A 99 33.03 -18.96 -20.89
C ASP A 99 32.14 -20.22 -21.04
N GLY A 100 30.82 -20.00 -21.02
CA GLY A 100 29.80 -21.04 -21.19
C GLY A 100 29.44 -21.81 -19.92
N ASN A 101 30.11 -21.55 -18.78
CA ASN A 101 29.85 -22.24 -17.51
C ASN A 101 29.17 -21.31 -16.50
N ILE A 102 28.35 -21.86 -15.62
CA ILE A 102 27.72 -21.11 -14.51
C ILE A 102 28.81 -20.64 -13.53
N ASP A 103 28.75 -19.38 -13.09
CA ASP A 103 29.58 -18.89 -12.00
C ASP A 103 29.07 -19.42 -10.65
N GLU A 104 29.67 -20.49 -10.13
CA GLU A 104 29.28 -21.05 -8.83
C GLU A 104 29.79 -20.24 -7.62
N THR A 105 30.61 -19.20 -7.83
CA THR A 105 31.25 -18.45 -6.74
C THR A 105 30.37 -17.35 -6.18
N ASN A 106 29.35 -16.90 -6.93
CA ASN A 106 28.55 -15.70 -6.65
C ASN A 106 29.39 -14.43 -6.42
N ARG A 107 30.65 -14.37 -6.91
CA ARG A 107 31.52 -13.19 -6.74
C ARG A 107 31.38 -12.17 -7.86
N ASN A 108 30.79 -12.56 -8.98
CA ASN A 108 30.64 -11.68 -10.14
C ASN A 108 29.21 -11.16 -10.24
N ASN A 109 29.08 -9.87 -10.50
CA ASN A 109 27.79 -9.22 -10.63
C ASN A 109 27.29 -9.24 -12.09
N SER A 110 25.98 -9.17 -12.24
CA SER A 110 25.28 -8.92 -13.49
C SER A 110 24.84 -7.46 -13.52
N TYR A 111 24.99 -6.81 -14.68
CA TYR A 111 24.74 -5.37 -14.83
C TYR A 111 23.42 -5.10 -15.53
N ILE A 112 22.70 -4.08 -15.05
CA ILE A 112 21.44 -3.63 -15.64
C ILE A 112 21.65 -2.26 -16.29
N TYR A 113 21.35 -2.15 -17.58
CA TYR A 113 21.64 -0.99 -18.42
C TYR A 113 20.37 -0.17 -18.68
N PRO A 114 20.44 1.18 -18.71
CA PRO A 114 19.25 2.01 -18.90
C PRO A 114 18.65 1.91 -20.31
N THR A 115 19.46 1.61 -21.32
CA THR A 115 19.00 1.44 -22.71
C THR A 115 19.64 0.21 -23.35
N TYR A 116 19.02 -0.28 -24.43
CA TYR A 116 19.51 -1.44 -25.18
C TYR A 116 20.97 -1.29 -25.63
N SER A 117 21.39 -0.09 -26.05
CA SER A 117 22.73 0.20 -26.56
C SER A 117 23.70 0.78 -25.53
N SER A 118 23.27 0.94 -24.28
CA SER A 118 24.13 1.51 -23.23
C SER A 118 25.29 0.56 -22.88
N ASN A 119 26.48 1.14 -22.73
CA ASN A 119 27.68 0.48 -22.22
C ASN A 119 27.93 0.77 -20.74
N SER A 120 27.26 1.78 -20.18
CA SER A 120 27.31 2.12 -18.75
C SER A 120 26.04 1.60 -18.08
N GLN A 121 26.24 0.85 -17.00
CA GLN A 121 25.17 0.33 -16.16
C GLN A 121 24.46 1.44 -15.37
N TYR A 122 23.20 1.21 -15.02
CA TYR A 122 22.48 1.99 -14.02
C TYR A 122 22.69 1.41 -12.62
N THR A 123 22.57 0.09 -12.51
CA THR A 123 22.79 -0.67 -11.28
C THR A 123 23.34 -2.06 -11.60
N TYR A 124 23.55 -2.86 -10.57
CA TYR A 124 24.10 -4.21 -10.62
C TYR A 124 23.38 -5.12 -9.63
N ILE A 125 23.28 -6.39 -9.98
CA ILE A 125 22.67 -7.45 -9.17
C ILE A 125 23.59 -8.67 -9.10
N ASN A 126 23.31 -9.60 -8.19
CA ASN A 126 24.06 -10.85 -8.08
C ASN A 126 23.12 -12.04 -7.94
N HIS A 127 23.32 -13.07 -8.78
CA HIS A 127 22.50 -14.29 -8.82
C HIS A 127 22.53 -15.12 -7.52
N GLY A 128 23.44 -14.82 -6.59
CA GLY A 128 23.43 -15.41 -5.25
C GLY A 128 22.28 -14.91 -4.36
N TYR A 129 21.60 -13.83 -4.74
CA TYR A 129 20.52 -13.22 -3.94
C TYR A 129 19.15 -13.25 -4.61
N ILE A 130 19.09 -13.46 -5.92
CA ILE A 130 17.88 -13.46 -6.74
C ILE A 130 18.01 -14.51 -7.83
N ASP A 131 16.96 -15.31 -8.04
CA ASP A 131 16.90 -16.27 -9.14
C ASP A 131 15.94 -15.81 -10.24
N ASP A 132 14.85 -15.11 -9.93
CA ASP A 132 13.77 -14.81 -10.86
C ASP A 132 13.59 -13.31 -11.15
N ILE A 133 13.32 -12.97 -12.43
CA ILE A 133 13.11 -11.57 -12.88
C ILE A 133 12.15 -11.50 -14.08
N PRO A 134 11.11 -10.64 -14.09
CA PRO A 134 10.22 -10.47 -15.23
C PRO A 134 10.96 -10.09 -16.51
N ILE A 135 10.61 -10.72 -17.63
CA ILE A 135 11.04 -10.29 -18.96
C ILE A 135 9.91 -9.47 -19.58
N ILE A 136 10.16 -8.18 -19.72
CA ILE A 136 9.22 -7.22 -20.30
C ILE A 136 9.35 -7.23 -21.83
N GLU A 137 10.57 -7.22 -22.33
CA GLU A 137 10.87 -7.19 -23.76
C GLU A 137 12.10 -8.06 -24.05
N ASP A 138 12.07 -8.83 -25.12
CA ASP A 138 13.19 -9.67 -25.55
C ASP A 138 13.66 -9.23 -26.95
N LYS A 139 14.92 -8.81 -27.06
CA LYS A 139 15.56 -8.38 -28.30
C LYS A 139 16.86 -9.14 -28.54
N GLY A 140 16.75 -10.44 -28.76
CA GLY A 140 17.87 -11.29 -29.18
C GLY A 140 18.91 -11.46 -28.08
N ASN A 141 19.97 -10.65 -28.09
CA ASN A 141 21.10 -10.79 -27.17
C ASN A 141 20.90 -10.04 -25.84
N ARG A 142 19.84 -9.23 -25.71
CA ARG A 142 19.46 -8.56 -24.46
C ARG A 142 17.97 -8.68 -24.19
N ALA A 143 17.60 -8.67 -22.92
CA ALA A 143 16.21 -8.58 -22.47
C ALA A 143 16.03 -7.34 -21.60
N LYS A 144 14.87 -6.69 -21.73
CA LYS A 144 14.40 -5.66 -20.81
C LYS A 144 13.67 -6.36 -19.66
N VAL A 145 14.08 -6.06 -18.44
CA VAL A 145 13.67 -6.73 -17.21
C VAL A 145 13.32 -5.71 -16.12
N GLU A 146 12.56 -6.13 -15.11
CA GLU A 146 12.26 -5.34 -13.92
C GLU A 146 12.86 -5.96 -12.66
N VAL A 147 13.67 -5.22 -11.92
CA VAL A 147 14.22 -5.66 -10.63
C VAL A 147 14.20 -4.53 -9.63
N GLY A 148 13.61 -4.78 -8.45
CA GLY A 148 13.50 -3.78 -7.37
C GLY A 148 13.00 -2.44 -7.88
N GLY A 149 11.89 -2.46 -8.63
CA GLY A 149 11.24 -1.29 -9.24
C GLY A 149 11.97 -0.65 -10.43
N TYR A 150 13.17 -1.10 -10.78
CA TYR A 150 13.92 -0.58 -11.92
C TYR A 150 13.72 -1.44 -13.15
N THR A 151 13.25 -0.80 -14.22
CA THR A 151 13.17 -1.41 -15.54
C THR A 151 14.42 -1.05 -16.36
N GLY A 152 15.18 -2.06 -16.80
CA GLY A 152 16.39 -1.88 -17.59
C GLY A 152 16.75 -3.10 -18.42
N TRP A 153 17.92 -3.10 -19.07
CA TRP A 153 18.36 -4.14 -19.99
C TRP A 153 19.46 -5.01 -19.38
N ILE A 154 19.36 -6.32 -19.54
CA ILE A 154 20.33 -7.32 -19.09
C ILE A 154 20.84 -8.15 -20.27
N ASN A 155 22.09 -8.61 -20.20
CA ASN A 155 22.72 -9.43 -21.23
C ASN A 155 22.25 -10.88 -21.19
N LYS A 156 21.85 -11.43 -22.33
CA LYS A 156 21.47 -12.84 -22.51
C LYS A 156 22.12 -13.49 -23.74
N ASP A 157 23.24 -12.94 -24.20
CA ASP A 157 23.94 -13.43 -25.40
C ASP A 157 24.61 -14.79 -25.16
N VAL A 158 23.82 -15.86 -25.28
CA VAL A 158 24.30 -17.24 -25.12
C VAL A 158 25.43 -17.57 -26.11
N SER A 159 25.45 -16.94 -27.30
CA SER A 159 26.47 -17.21 -28.32
C SER A 159 27.87 -16.75 -27.91
N SER A 160 27.95 -15.76 -27.03
CA SER A 160 29.21 -15.25 -26.49
C SER A 160 29.83 -16.13 -25.39
N GLY A 161 29.06 -17.09 -24.85
CA GLY A 161 29.40 -17.83 -23.64
C GLY A 161 29.35 -16.99 -22.34
N ASN A 162 29.17 -15.66 -22.45
CA ASN A 162 29.20 -14.72 -21.33
C ASN A 162 27.86 -13.98 -21.26
N TYR A 163 26.96 -14.44 -20.40
CA TYR A 163 25.59 -13.94 -20.31
C TYR A 163 25.06 -14.03 -18.88
N ASP A 164 23.99 -13.27 -18.58
CA ASP A 164 23.52 -13.05 -17.21
C ASP A 164 22.08 -13.55 -16.97
N LEU A 165 21.41 -14.03 -18.02
CA LEU A 165 20.00 -14.39 -18.00
C LEU A 165 19.70 -15.64 -18.84
N GLU A 166 19.04 -16.62 -18.24
CA GLU A 166 18.39 -17.72 -18.95
C GLU A 166 16.89 -17.43 -19.11
N VAL A 167 16.32 -17.75 -20.27
CA VAL A 167 14.87 -17.60 -20.51
C VAL A 167 14.13 -18.83 -19.98
N VAL A 168 13.06 -18.61 -19.23
CA VAL A 168 12.18 -19.65 -18.70
C VAL A 168 10.77 -19.42 -19.25
N PRO A 169 10.17 -20.38 -19.99
CA PRO A 169 8.76 -20.33 -20.33
C PRO A 169 7.92 -20.18 -19.07
N LEU A 170 6.94 -19.27 -19.06
CA LEU A 170 6.22 -18.91 -17.85
C LEU A 170 5.50 -20.11 -17.19
N ASN A 171 5.02 -21.05 -17.99
CA ASN A 171 4.40 -22.30 -17.53
C ASN A 171 5.38 -23.30 -16.89
N GLN A 172 6.68 -23.03 -16.93
CA GLN A 172 7.73 -23.83 -16.28
C GLN A 172 8.34 -23.12 -15.05
N ALA A 173 7.87 -21.91 -14.72
CA ALA A 173 8.24 -21.17 -13.53
C ALA A 173 7.35 -21.59 -12.34
N LYS A 174 7.78 -22.62 -11.61
CA LYS A 174 6.98 -23.29 -10.58
C LYS A 174 7.16 -22.74 -9.18
N ASN A 175 8.26 -22.05 -8.92
CA ASN A 175 8.61 -21.47 -7.63
C ASN A 175 9.09 -20.01 -7.76
N PRO A 176 8.31 -19.10 -8.40
CA PRO A 176 8.61 -17.67 -8.42
C PRO A 176 8.60 -17.05 -7.02
N SER A 177 9.32 -15.95 -6.83
CA SER A 177 9.26 -15.10 -5.63
C SER A 177 7.87 -14.48 -5.50
N TYR A 178 7.39 -14.30 -4.27
CA TYR A 178 6.04 -13.80 -4.00
C TYR A 178 5.92 -13.17 -2.61
N TYR A 179 4.93 -12.30 -2.44
CA TYR A 179 4.50 -11.72 -1.16
C TYR A 179 3.24 -12.41 -0.65
N LYS A 180 3.06 -12.43 0.67
CA LYS A 180 1.84 -12.90 1.34
C LYS A 180 1.56 -12.13 2.62
N SER A 181 0.30 -12.09 3.03
CA SER A 181 -0.11 -11.59 4.34
C SER A 181 -0.17 -12.74 5.35
N VAL A 182 0.59 -12.61 6.43
CA VAL A 182 0.61 -13.57 7.56
C VAL A 182 0.38 -12.79 8.83
N ASN A 183 -0.74 -13.06 9.52
CA ASN A 183 -1.12 -12.37 10.76
C ASN A 183 -1.15 -10.82 10.66
N GLY A 184 -1.51 -10.29 9.49
CA GLY A 184 -1.52 -8.84 9.23
C GLY A 184 -0.15 -8.24 8.91
N GLU A 185 0.88 -9.07 8.75
CA GLU A 185 2.22 -8.66 8.32
C GLU A 185 2.48 -9.08 6.89
N ILE A 186 3.14 -8.24 6.10
CA ILE A 186 3.58 -8.60 4.75
C ILE A 186 4.91 -9.35 4.84
N VAL A 187 4.94 -10.51 4.20
CA VAL A 187 6.08 -11.42 4.13
C VAL A 187 6.47 -11.60 2.67
N HIS A 188 7.73 -11.38 2.36
CA HIS A 188 8.32 -11.64 1.05
C HIS A 188 9.04 -12.99 1.07
N PHE A 189 8.58 -13.93 0.26
CA PHE A 189 9.28 -15.16 -0.09
C PHE A 189 10.18 -14.92 -1.30
N ILE A 190 11.48 -15.14 -1.12
CA ILE A 190 12.50 -14.97 -2.16
C ILE A 190 12.96 -16.35 -2.62
N SER A 191 12.75 -16.63 -3.90
CA SER A 191 13.11 -17.90 -4.53
C SER A 191 14.62 -18.04 -4.72
N THR A 192 15.12 -19.25 -4.53
CA THR A 192 16.51 -19.64 -4.89
C THR A 192 16.54 -20.61 -6.07
N ASN A 193 15.38 -21.05 -6.55
CA ASN A 193 15.26 -21.89 -7.74
C ASN A 193 13.82 -21.81 -8.29
N ILE A 194 13.62 -21.01 -9.32
CA ILE A 194 12.33 -20.74 -9.95
C ILE A 194 11.71 -21.98 -10.61
N LYS A 195 12.51 -22.97 -11.03
CA LYS A 195 12.02 -24.17 -11.71
C LYS A 195 11.68 -25.32 -10.75
N SER A 196 11.88 -25.13 -9.46
CA SER A 196 11.67 -26.18 -8.45
C SER A 196 10.19 -26.55 -8.31
N ASP A 197 9.87 -27.86 -8.31
CA ASP A 197 8.53 -28.38 -7.97
C ASP A 197 8.21 -28.27 -6.46
N ARG A 198 9.19 -27.88 -5.65
CA ARG A 198 9.04 -27.64 -4.21
C ARG A 198 9.36 -26.18 -3.90
N GLU A 199 8.74 -25.66 -2.85
CA GLU A 199 9.08 -24.32 -2.35
C GLU A 199 10.56 -24.30 -1.93
N ASN A 200 11.37 -23.53 -2.65
CA ASN A 200 12.81 -23.42 -2.44
C ASN A 200 13.22 -21.95 -2.39
N GLY A 201 13.52 -21.47 -1.20
CA GLY A 201 13.70 -20.05 -0.93
C GLY A 201 13.71 -19.75 0.56
N TYR A 202 13.62 -18.47 0.89
CA TYR A 202 13.54 -18.01 2.28
C TYR A 202 12.59 -16.81 2.40
N GLU A 203 12.14 -16.53 3.62
CA GLU A 203 11.16 -15.49 3.90
C GLU A 203 11.75 -14.34 4.71
N ILE A 204 11.26 -13.13 4.44
CA ILE A 204 11.50 -11.94 5.25
C ILE A 204 10.18 -11.21 5.53
N THR A 205 9.96 -10.83 6.78
CA THR A 205 8.80 -10.04 7.21
C THR A 205 9.15 -8.56 7.18
N LEU A 206 8.34 -7.73 6.51
CA LEU A 206 8.71 -6.35 6.18
C LEU A 206 7.92 -5.27 6.93
N GLY A 207 6.77 -5.61 7.50
CA GLY A 207 5.92 -4.64 8.18
C GLY A 207 4.44 -5.03 8.19
N PRO A 208 3.55 -4.12 8.60
CA PRO A 208 2.11 -4.27 8.38
C PRO A 208 1.80 -4.49 6.90
N ALA A 209 0.92 -5.45 6.63
CA ALA A 209 0.43 -5.72 5.28
C ALA A 209 -0.60 -4.67 4.84
N PRO A 210 -0.66 -4.31 3.54
CA PRO A 210 -1.74 -3.51 3.02
C PRO A 210 -3.08 -4.24 3.14
N ASP A 211 -4.16 -3.50 3.43
CA ASP A 211 -5.50 -4.07 3.69
C ASP A 211 -6.06 -4.89 2.51
N CYS A 212 -5.59 -4.64 1.29
CA CYS A 212 -6.00 -5.38 0.09
C CYS A 212 -5.46 -6.81 0.04
N MET A 213 -4.39 -7.14 0.77
CA MET A 213 -3.80 -8.48 0.79
C MET A 213 -4.59 -9.44 1.68
N LYS A 214 -5.12 -10.50 1.10
CA LYS A 214 -5.87 -11.52 1.81
C LYS A 214 -4.94 -12.63 2.32
N PRO A 215 -5.14 -13.14 3.56
CA PRO A 215 -4.41 -14.30 4.05
C PRO A 215 -4.58 -15.53 3.13
N GLY A 216 -3.51 -16.30 2.95
CA GLY A 216 -3.53 -17.54 2.16
C GLY A 216 -3.35 -17.37 0.65
N ILE A 217 -3.25 -16.14 0.15
CA ILE A 217 -2.99 -15.85 -1.27
C ILE A 217 -1.52 -15.47 -1.48
N LYS A 218 -0.94 -15.93 -2.60
CA LYS A 218 0.39 -15.52 -3.07
C LYS A 218 0.22 -14.34 -4.03
N TYR A 219 1.00 -13.29 -3.82
CA TYR A 219 0.98 -12.08 -4.64
C TYR A 219 2.35 -11.83 -5.27
N TYR A 220 2.40 -11.58 -6.56
CA TYR A 220 3.62 -11.26 -7.29
C TYR A 220 3.85 -9.76 -7.32
N SER A 221 5.10 -9.34 -7.12
CA SER A 221 5.55 -7.96 -7.26
C SER A 221 7.07 -7.94 -7.42
N TYR A 222 7.59 -7.11 -8.31
CA TYR A 222 9.04 -6.88 -8.48
C TYR A 222 9.45 -5.42 -8.21
N ASP A 223 8.50 -4.62 -7.70
CA ASP A 223 8.71 -3.26 -7.20
C ASP A 223 8.33 -3.09 -5.72
N GLY A 224 7.70 -4.09 -5.11
CA GLY A 224 7.26 -4.08 -3.72
C GLY A 224 6.08 -3.13 -3.42
N ASN A 225 5.50 -2.49 -4.45
CA ASN A 225 4.46 -1.47 -4.31
C ASN A 225 3.12 -1.92 -4.90
N TYR A 226 3.13 -2.60 -6.06
CA TYR A 226 1.94 -3.12 -6.73
C TYR A 226 1.94 -4.65 -6.74
N PHE A 227 0.79 -5.24 -6.40
CA PHE A 227 0.66 -6.67 -6.16
C PHE A 227 -0.33 -7.34 -7.11
N TYR A 228 0.01 -8.54 -7.58
CA TYR A 228 -0.77 -9.27 -8.58
C TYR A 228 -1.03 -10.71 -8.11
N GLU A 229 -2.23 -11.24 -8.31
CA GLU A 229 -2.52 -12.66 -8.00
C GLU A 229 -1.94 -13.62 -9.05
N GLU A 230 -1.58 -13.11 -10.23
CA GLU A 230 -1.05 -13.90 -11.34
C GLU A 230 0.18 -13.22 -11.95
N LEU A 231 1.28 -13.97 -12.07
CA LEU A 231 2.53 -13.47 -12.65
C LEU A 231 2.39 -13.03 -14.11
N GLY A 232 1.49 -13.66 -14.87
CA GLY A 232 1.19 -13.26 -16.25
C GLY A 232 0.60 -11.85 -16.35
N LYS A 233 -0.29 -11.47 -15.43
CA LYS A 233 -0.89 -10.13 -15.37
C LYS A 233 0.13 -9.05 -15.02
N LEU A 234 1.05 -9.36 -14.09
CA LEU A 234 2.18 -8.48 -13.76
C LEU A 234 3.01 -8.17 -15.03
N ILE A 235 3.38 -9.21 -15.79
CA ILE A 235 4.19 -9.05 -17.00
C ILE A 235 3.44 -8.28 -18.09
N GLU A 236 2.12 -8.47 -18.21
CA GLU A 236 1.28 -7.71 -19.15
C GLU A 236 1.26 -6.21 -18.81
N ASP A 237 1.02 -5.87 -17.56
CA ASP A 237 1.04 -4.48 -17.08
C ASP A 237 2.42 -3.84 -17.25
N ALA A 238 3.49 -4.57 -16.93
CA ALA A 238 4.87 -4.11 -17.11
C ALA A 238 5.19 -3.81 -18.60
N LYS A 239 4.68 -4.61 -19.54
CA LYS A 239 4.81 -4.37 -20.99
C LYS A 239 4.11 -3.10 -21.44
N LEU A 240 2.99 -2.78 -20.81
CA LEU A 240 2.18 -1.58 -21.10
C LEU A 240 2.56 -0.38 -20.24
N ASN A 241 3.54 -0.52 -19.33
CA ASN A 241 3.99 0.50 -18.40
C ASN A 241 2.83 1.11 -17.58
N ASN A 242 1.97 0.25 -17.02
CA ASN A 242 0.90 0.62 -16.09
C ASN A 242 0.74 -0.43 -14.97
N HIS A 243 -0.28 -0.28 -14.12
CA HIS A 243 -0.56 -1.18 -12.99
C HIS A 243 -2.07 -1.51 -12.85
N ASN A 244 -2.81 -1.49 -13.96
CA ASN A 244 -4.27 -1.59 -13.99
C ASN A 244 -4.81 -2.97 -13.55
N LEU A 245 -4.01 -4.03 -13.68
CA LEU A 245 -4.35 -5.41 -13.32
C LEU A 245 -3.88 -5.79 -11.92
N SER A 246 -3.19 -4.89 -11.21
CA SER A 246 -2.81 -5.10 -9.81
C SER A 246 -4.01 -4.96 -8.87
N ILE A 247 -3.97 -5.62 -7.72
CA ILE A 247 -5.05 -5.54 -6.71
C ILE A 247 -5.12 -4.17 -6.02
N ASN A 248 -4.13 -3.31 -6.26
CA ASN A 248 -3.96 -2.02 -5.61
C ASN A 248 -3.49 -0.92 -6.57
N GLY A 249 -3.91 -0.96 -7.84
CA GLY A 249 -3.46 -0.03 -8.88
C GLY A 249 -3.69 1.45 -8.55
N ASP A 250 -4.80 1.77 -7.89
CA ASP A 250 -5.11 3.15 -7.47
C ASP A 250 -4.41 3.55 -6.15
N ASN A 251 -3.96 2.56 -5.37
CA ASN A 251 -3.39 2.75 -4.04
C ASN A 251 -2.12 1.91 -3.83
N PRO A 252 -0.98 2.29 -4.45
CA PRO A 252 0.29 1.62 -4.25
C PRO A 252 0.66 1.55 -2.77
N TYR A 253 1.18 0.40 -2.36
CA TYR A 253 1.77 0.23 -1.05
C TYR A 253 3.17 0.86 -1.02
N TYR A 254 3.52 1.50 0.07
CA TYR A 254 4.88 1.98 0.31
C TYR A 254 5.35 1.46 1.65
N ASN A 255 6.33 0.55 1.66
CA ASN A 255 6.90 0.10 2.92
C ASN A 255 7.53 1.29 3.67
N TYR A 256 7.07 1.54 4.89
CA TYR A 256 7.47 2.74 5.65
C TYR A 256 8.99 2.84 5.84
N TYR A 257 9.66 1.78 6.30
CA TYR A 257 11.11 1.84 6.59
C TYR A 257 11.99 1.83 5.35
N MET A 258 11.51 1.28 4.24
CA MET A 258 12.15 1.40 2.92
C MET A 258 12.16 2.85 2.42
N ASN A 259 11.04 3.56 2.64
CA ASN A 259 10.81 4.92 2.15
C ASN A 259 11.14 6.01 3.19
N LEU A 260 11.35 5.65 4.45
CA LEU A 260 11.71 6.58 5.50
C LEU A 260 13.09 7.18 5.18
N THR A 261 13.14 8.50 5.09
CA THR A 261 14.39 9.21 4.86
C THR A 261 15.33 9.02 6.04
N PHE A 262 16.63 8.89 5.80
CA PHE A 262 17.67 8.94 6.84
C PHE A 262 17.57 10.24 7.65
N ARG A 263 17.07 11.35 7.07
CA ARG A 263 16.82 12.63 7.77
C ARG A 263 15.59 12.61 8.68
N SER A 264 15.47 11.55 9.49
CA SER A 264 14.42 11.35 10.48
C SER A 264 15.02 10.90 11.81
N LYS A 265 14.26 11.02 12.91
CA LYS A 265 14.66 10.52 14.23
C LYS A 265 13.77 9.39 14.68
N THR A 266 14.33 8.36 15.27
CA THR A 266 13.50 7.35 15.92
C THR A 266 12.77 7.91 17.15
N SER A 267 11.65 7.30 17.53
CA SER A 267 10.98 7.53 18.81
C SER A 267 11.69 6.88 20.00
N TYR A 268 12.57 5.92 19.77
CA TYR A 268 13.16 5.09 20.82
C TYR A 268 14.42 5.68 21.43
N SER A 269 14.61 5.44 22.73
CA SER A 269 15.83 5.86 23.43
C SER A 269 16.99 4.88 23.21
N ALA A 270 18.18 5.26 23.68
CA ALA A 270 19.34 4.37 23.68
C ALA A 270 19.09 3.10 24.53
N GLU A 271 18.36 3.24 25.64
CA GLU A 271 17.98 2.16 26.55
C GLU A 271 17.00 1.20 25.88
N ASP A 272 16.01 1.71 25.14
CA ASP A 272 15.07 0.88 24.37
C ASP A 272 15.81 0.03 23.32
N ILE A 273 16.72 0.65 22.58
CA ILE A 273 17.55 -0.05 21.59
C ILE A 273 18.40 -1.13 22.27
N ASN A 274 19.03 -0.81 23.40
CA ASN A 274 19.81 -1.78 24.16
C ASN A 274 18.94 -2.93 24.69
N LEU A 275 17.73 -2.65 25.16
CA LEU A 275 16.77 -3.67 25.60
C LEU A 275 16.45 -4.65 24.45
N PHE A 276 16.17 -4.14 23.25
CA PHE A 276 15.96 -5.00 22.09
C PHE A 276 17.19 -5.86 21.80
N LEU A 277 18.38 -5.25 21.71
CA LEU A 277 19.61 -5.96 21.37
C LEU A 277 19.96 -7.02 22.42
N GLU A 278 19.76 -6.73 23.70
CA GLU A 278 20.00 -7.67 24.78
C GLU A 278 19.12 -8.92 24.72
N ASN A 279 17.91 -8.81 24.16
CA ASN A 279 16.98 -9.91 24.03
C ASN A 279 17.02 -10.61 22.66
N ASN A 280 17.55 -9.95 21.63
CA ASN A 280 17.44 -10.41 20.24
C ASN A 280 18.78 -10.64 19.52
N THR A 281 19.91 -10.52 20.22
CA THR A 281 21.25 -10.90 19.69
C THR A 281 21.95 -11.91 20.61
N GLN A 282 23.01 -12.55 20.12
CA GLN A 282 23.86 -13.41 20.95
C GLN A 282 24.60 -12.60 22.04
N GLN A 283 24.99 -13.27 23.13
CA GLN A 283 25.62 -12.62 24.31
C GLN A 283 26.94 -11.91 23.96
N ASN A 284 27.71 -12.44 23.01
CA ASN A 284 28.97 -11.87 22.52
C ASN A 284 28.81 -11.01 21.26
N SER A 285 27.59 -10.61 20.91
CA SER A 285 27.36 -9.69 19.80
C SER A 285 28.00 -8.33 20.06
N LYS A 286 28.68 -7.79 19.04
CA LYS A 286 29.26 -6.44 19.06
C LYS A 286 28.23 -5.31 19.06
N LEU A 287 26.95 -5.63 18.88
CA LEU A 287 25.86 -4.63 18.94
C LEU A 287 25.37 -4.37 20.37
N ARG A 288 25.58 -5.28 21.33
CA ARG A 288 25.07 -5.07 22.70
C ARG A 288 25.71 -3.82 23.33
N GLY A 289 24.89 -2.98 23.95
CA GLY A 289 25.33 -1.74 24.60
C GLY A 289 25.61 -0.57 23.66
N THR A 290 25.30 -0.69 22.36
CA THR A 290 25.60 0.34 21.35
C THR A 290 24.50 1.37 21.13
N GLY A 291 23.35 1.26 21.81
CA GLY A 291 22.20 2.15 21.60
C GLY A 291 22.55 3.64 21.69
N LYS A 292 23.40 4.02 22.65
CA LYS A 292 23.89 5.40 22.80
C LYS A 292 24.65 5.89 21.57
N ALA A 293 25.55 5.07 21.00
CA ALA A 293 26.33 5.43 19.83
C ALA A 293 25.46 5.72 18.61
N PHE A 294 24.41 4.91 18.39
CA PHE A 294 23.46 5.15 17.29
C PHE A 294 22.64 6.44 17.50
N ILE A 295 22.15 6.69 18.71
CA ILE A 295 21.37 7.91 19.01
C ILE A 295 22.26 9.17 18.93
N GLU A 296 23.50 9.12 19.40
CA GLU A 296 24.43 10.24 19.25
C GLU A 296 24.81 10.49 17.79
N ALA A 297 25.02 9.43 17.01
CA ALA A 297 25.26 9.54 15.57
C ALA A 297 24.04 10.10 14.81
N GLU A 298 22.81 9.69 15.16
CA GLU A 298 21.57 10.26 14.62
C GLU A 298 21.48 11.76 14.88
N ASN A 299 21.68 12.17 16.14
CA ASN A 299 21.59 13.56 16.53
C ASN A 299 22.66 14.43 15.85
N LYS A 300 23.88 13.91 15.69
CA LYS A 300 25.01 14.66 15.14
C LYS A 300 25.06 14.69 13.61
N TYR A 301 24.81 13.55 12.97
CA TYR A 301 25.02 13.37 11.53
C TYR A 301 23.70 13.25 10.74
N GLY A 302 22.55 13.30 11.40
CA GLY A 302 21.25 13.39 10.75
C GLY A 302 20.83 12.10 10.05
N ALA A 303 21.04 10.95 10.70
CA ALA A 303 20.71 9.65 10.12
C ALA A 303 19.96 8.80 11.14
N ASN A 304 18.73 8.41 10.81
CA ASN A 304 17.84 7.64 11.69
C ASN A 304 18.54 6.43 12.31
N ALA A 305 18.53 6.36 13.64
CA ALA A 305 19.26 5.36 14.41
C ALA A 305 18.80 3.94 14.09
N LEU A 306 17.50 3.70 13.88
CA LEU A 306 16.98 2.37 13.55
C LEU A 306 17.36 1.94 12.14
N LEU A 307 17.35 2.85 11.16
CA LEU A 307 17.77 2.52 9.80
C LEU A 307 19.26 2.15 9.77
N VAL A 308 20.11 2.94 10.44
CA VAL A 308 21.56 2.66 10.50
C VAL A 308 21.84 1.38 11.31
N LEU A 309 21.12 1.14 12.41
CA LEU A 309 21.20 -0.13 13.14
C LEU A 309 20.71 -1.31 12.30
N GLY A 310 19.65 -1.14 11.50
CA GLY A 310 19.17 -2.17 10.59
C GLY A 310 20.21 -2.57 9.55
N ILE A 311 20.93 -1.58 8.99
CA ILE A 311 22.08 -1.83 8.12
C ILE A 311 23.16 -2.61 8.89
N ALA A 312 23.57 -2.14 10.08
CA ALA A 312 24.58 -2.82 10.88
C ALA A 312 24.20 -4.29 11.17
N MET A 313 22.94 -4.55 11.53
CA MET A 313 22.43 -5.90 11.78
C MET A 313 22.48 -6.78 10.53
N ASN A 314 22.20 -6.21 9.35
CA ASN A 314 22.30 -6.91 8.08
C ASN A 314 23.76 -7.25 7.72
N GLU A 315 24.64 -6.25 7.73
CA GLU A 315 26.04 -6.36 7.29
C GLU A 315 26.92 -7.21 8.22
N SER A 316 26.59 -7.26 9.52
CA SER A 316 27.42 -7.95 10.51
C SER A 316 26.81 -9.25 11.04
N ALA A 317 25.75 -9.77 10.42
CA ALA A 317 25.00 -10.91 10.97
C ALA A 317 24.62 -10.67 12.45
N LYS A 318 24.00 -9.52 12.72
CA LYS A 318 23.66 -9.03 14.08
C LYS A 318 24.87 -8.93 15.02
N GLY A 319 25.99 -8.43 14.52
CA GLY A 319 27.24 -8.21 15.26
C GLY A 319 28.11 -9.46 15.46
N MET A 320 27.85 -10.54 14.71
CA MET A 320 28.52 -11.84 14.83
C MET A 320 29.51 -12.15 13.71
N SER A 321 29.57 -11.35 12.64
CA SER A 321 30.51 -11.60 11.54
C SER A 321 31.96 -11.57 12.04
N SER A 322 32.83 -12.33 11.39
CA SER A 322 34.27 -12.37 11.73
C SER A 322 34.90 -10.97 11.70
N ILE A 323 34.46 -10.13 10.76
CA ILE A 323 34.92 -8.74 10.62
C ILE A 323 34.44 -7.88 11.80
N ALA A 324 33.17 -8.00 12.20
CA ALA A 324 32.66 -7.29 13.38
C ALA A 324 33.40 -7.71 14.66
N GLN A 325 33.59 -9.02 14.86
CA GLN A 325 34.24 -9.57 16.05
C GLN A 325 35.71 -9.14 16.16
N ASN A 326 36.46 -9.23 15.06
CA ASN A 326 37.91 -9.00 15.07
C ASN A 326 38.33 -7.55 14.82
N LYS A 327 37.47 -6.75 14.18
CA LYS A 327 37.82 -5.39 13.73
C LYS A 327 36.88 -4.28 14.22
N ASN A 328 35.87 -4.62 15.02
CA ASN A 328 34.79 -3.72 15.42
C ASN A 328 34.08 -3.06 14.22
N ASN A 329 34.13 -3.70 13.05
CA ASN A 329 33.60 -3.16 11.81
C ASN A 329 32.23 -3.79 11.50
N LEU A 330 31.17 -3.07 11.84
CA LEU A 330 29.79 -3.55 11.73
C LEU A 330 29.21 -3.47 10.32
N PHE A 331 29.80 -2.67 9.43
CA PHE A 331 29.24 -2.33 8.12
C PHE A 331 30.06 -2.87 6.95
N GLY A 332 31.06 -3.71 7.22
CA GLY A 332 31.93 -4.26 6.18
C GLY A 332 32.79 -3.22 5.45
N ILE A 333 33.08 -2.07 6.07
CA ILE A 333 33.79 -0.95 5.41
C ILE A 333 35.15 -1.43 4.86
N ASN A 334 35.35 -1.25 3.56
CA ASN A 334 36.52 -1.68 2.77
C ASN A 334 36.83 -3.19 2.78
N ALA A 335 35.85 -4.05 3.07
CA ALA A 335 36.01 -5.48 2.89
C ALA A 335 36.02 -5.82 1.39
N VAL A 336 37.20 -6.01 0.78
CA VAL A 336 37.32 -6.37 -0.65
C VAL A 336 37.21 -7.89 -0.84
N ASP A 337 36.45 -8.34 -1.84
CA ASP A 337 36.08 -9.74 -2.09
C ASP A 337 37.25 -10.73 -2.25
N SER A 338 38.44 -10.25 -2.62
CA SER A 338 39.64 -11.10 -2.76
C SER A 338 40.29 -11.44 -1.42
N ASN A 339 40.09 -10.64 -0.37
CA ASN A 339 40.56 -10.90 1.00
C ASN A 339 39.84 -10.02 2.04
N PRO A 340 38.54 -10.27 2.31
CA PRO A 340 37.71 -9.34 3.09
C PRO A 340 38.21 -9.14 4.52
N GLY A 341 38.88 -10.15 5.08
CA GLY A 341 39.50 -10.10 6.41
C GLY A 341 40.78 -9.26 6.50
N GLN A 342 41.53 -9.04 5.42
CA GLN A 342 42.73 -8.19 5.46
C GLN A 342 42.43 -6.73 5.08
N SER A 343 41.58 -6.51 4.08
CA SER A 343 41.29 -5.17 3.55
C SER A 343 40.27 -4.38 4.37
N ALA A 344 39.39 -5.05 5.11
CA ALA A 344 38.39 -4.36 5.94
C ALA A 344 39.05 -3.44 6.97
N ASN A 345 38.49 -2.24 7.17
CA ASN A 345 39.00 -1.31 8.17
C ASN A 345 38.92 -1.92 9.58
N TYR A 346 39.91 -1.59 10.39
CA TYR A 346 39.89 -1.78 11.84
C TYR A 346 39.45 -0.48 12.52
N PHE A 347 38.57 -0.58 13.51
CA PHE A 347 38.15 0.53 14.36
C PHE A 347 38.53 0.25 15.81
N GLU A 348 38.95 1.28 16.53
CA GLU A 348 39.33 1.15 17.94
C GLU A 348 38.11 0.73 18.77
N THR A 349 36.95 1.31 18.48
CA THR A 349 35.67 0.98 19.12
C THR A 349 34.56 0.79 18.09
N VAL A 350 33.50 0.09 18.49
CA VAL A 350 32.28 -0.04 17.69
C VAL A 350 31.60 1.33 17.48
N GLU A 351 31.67 2.20 18.49
CA GLU A 351 31.16 3.57 18.39
C GLU A 351 31.88 4.37 17.29
N GLU A 352 33.20 4.25 17.18
CA GLU A 352 33.97 4.88 16.10
C GLU A 352 33.49 4.39 14.72
N CYS A 353 33.25 3.08 14.58
CA CYS A 353 32.71 2.50 13.36
C CYS A 353 31.34 3.09 13.00
N ILE A 354 30.42 3.17 13.96
CA ILE A 354 29.08 3.76 13.80
C ILE A 354 29.20 5.22 13.37
N ASN A 355 30.02 6.01 14.05
CA ASN A 355 30.23 7.42 13.74
C ASN A 355 30.82 7.63 12.35
N GLN A 356 31.83 6.85 11.95
CA GLN A 356 32.43 6.95 10.63
C GLN A 356 31.45 6.54 9.52
N PHE A 357 30.72 5.45 9.69
CA PHE A 357 29.71 5.00 8.73
C PHE A 357 28.64 6.07 8.54
N THR A 358 28.03 6.51 9.64
CA THR A 358 26.94 7.48 9.63
C THR A 358 27.36 8.81 9.01
N ARG A 359 28.57 9.30 9.32
CA ARG A 359 29.09 10.54 8.75
C ARG A 359 29.43 10.39 7.26
N ARG A 360 30.28 9.42 6.88
CA ARG A 360 30.92 9.36 5.55
C ARG A 360 30.09 8.66 4.47
N TYR A 361 29.26 7.70 4.87
CA TYR A 361 28.48 6.90 3.94
C TYR A 361 27.06 7.43 3.86
N ILE A 362 26.42 7.67 5.00
CA ILE A 362 25.05 8.19 5.00
C ILE A 362 25.06 9.71 4.78
N SER A 363 25.61 10.48 5.72
CA SER A 363 25.40 11.93 5.75
C SER A 363 26.03 12.68 4.57
N THR A 364 27.31 12.41 4.26
CA THR A 364 28.03 13.01 3.12
C THR A 364 28.00 12.14 1.85
N GLY A 365 27.11 11.15 1.79
CA GLY A 365 27.06 10.17 0.71
C GLY A 365 25.64 9.96 0.23
N TYR A 366 25.02 8.84 0.63
CA TYR A 366 23.67 8.47 0.18
C TYR A 366 22.59 9.52 0.50
N ALA A 367 22.80 10.37 1.51
CA ALA A 367 21.90 11.45 1.86
C ALA A 367 22.40 12.85 1.45
N ASP A 368 23.37 12.96 0.53
CA ASP A 368 23.85 14.25 0.00
C ASP A 368 23.63 14.33 -1.53
N PRO A 369 22.70 15.17 -2.03
CA PRO A 369 22.44 15.37 -3.46
C PRO A 369 23.65 15.75 -4.33
N GLN A 370 24.76 16.18 -3.73
CA GLN A 370 26.01 16.43 -4.44
C GLN A 370 26.84 15.15 -4.70
N ASP A 371 26.69 14.12 -3.86
CA ASP A 371 27.46 12.89 -3.97
C ASP A 371 26.87 11.98 -5.06
N TRP A 372 27.72 11.35 -5.85
CA TRP A 372 27.30 10.50 -6.97
C TRP A 372 26.51 9.26 -6.50
N ARG A 373 26.70 8.82 -5.25
CA ARG A 373 25.97 7.71 -4.62
C ARG A 373 24.53 8.08 -4.27
N HIS A 374 24.19 9.36 -4.22
CA HIS A 374 22.84 9.81 -3.87
C HIS A 374 21.85 9.52 -4.99
N LYS A 375 20.99 8.52 -4.75
CA LYS A 375 19.81 8.22 -5.59
C LYS A 375 18.52 8.38 -4.79
N GLY A 376 18.57 9.08 -3.67
CA GLY A 376 17.52 9.19 -2.65
C GLY A 376 18.07 8.92 -1.25
N ALA A 377 17.67 9.73 -0.27
CA ALA A 377 18.16 9.64 1.10
C ALA A 377 17.41 8.59 1.95
N ASN A 378 17.12 7.41 1.41
CA ASN A 378 16.43 6.31 2.08
C ASN A 378 17.12 4.96 1.77
N LEU A 379 16.64 3.85 2.35
CA LEU A 379 17.17 2.51 2.04
C LEU A 379 16.87 2.14 0.58
N GLY A 380 15.60 2.26 0.20
CA GLY A 380 15.13 2.08 -1.17
C GLY A 380 15.43 0.72 -1.80
N ASP A 381 15.36 0.69 -3.11
CA ASP A 381 15.42 -0.49 -3.97
C ASP A 381 16.43 -0.28 -5.11
N LYS A 382 16.29 -1.04 -6.20
CA LYS A 382 17.17 -0.92 -7.37
C LYS A 382 16.79 0.23 -8.29
N LYS A 383 15.66 0.88 -8.07
CA LYS A 383 15.22 2.09 -8.78
C LYS A 383 15.77 3.34 -8.12
N LEU A 384 15.54 3.51 -6.82
CA LEU A 384 15.89 4.72 -6.06
C LEU A 384 16.33 4.36 -4.63
N GLY A 385 17.10 5.24 -4.00
CA GLY A 385 17.64 5.06 -2.66
C GLY A 385 19.05 4.46 -2.63
N ALA A 386 19.53 4.14 -1.43
CA ALA A 386 20.90 3.66 -1.24
C ALA A 386 21.18 2.33 -1.96
N ASN A 387 20.19 1.43 -2.05
CA ASN A 387 20.34 0.09 -2.62
C ASN A 387 20.71 0.09 -4.13
N VAL A 388 20.47 1.20 -4.85
CA VAL A 388 20.90 1.34 -6.26
C VAL A 388 22.41 1.13 -6.39
N GLU A 389 23.21 1.67 -5.47
CA GLU A 389 24.68 1.67 -5.53
C GLU A 389 25.33 0.88 -4.38
N TYR A 390 24.63 0.66 -3.26
CA TYR A 390 25.23 0.11 -2.03
C TYR A 390 25.56 -1.38 -2.10
N ALA A 391 24.63 -2.21 -2.60
CA ALA A 391 24.75 -3.67 -2.58
C ALA A 391 24.34 -4.30 -3.91
N SER A 392 24.90 -5.46 -4.26
CA SER A 392 24.41 -6.27 -5.40
C SER A 392 23.18 -7.10 -5.09
N ASP A 393 22.79 -7.20 -3.82
CA ASP A 393 21.55 -7.83 -3.39
C ASP A 393 20.36 -6.89 -3.67
N PRO A 394 19.43 -7.23 -4.59
CA PRO A 394 18.29 -6.37 -4.88
C PRO A 394 17.36 -6.19 -3.67
N PHE A 395 17.41 -7.10 -2.69
CA PHE A 395 16.59 -7.06 -1.48
C PHE A 395 17.35 -6.51 -0.25
N TRP A 396 18.52 -5.90 -0.44
CA TRP A 396 19.31 -5.32 0.67
C TRP A 396 18.50 -4.30 1.48
N GLY A 397 17.76 -3.41 0.82
CA GLY A 397 16.91 -2.42 1.48
C GLY A 397 15.85 -3.08 2.36
N GLU A 398 15.16 -4.10 1.83
CA GLU A 398 14.16 -4.89 2.57
C GLU A 398 14.78 -5.61 3.78
N LYS A 399 15.98 -6.20 3.61
CA LYS A 399 16.72 -6.90 4.67
C LYS A 399 17.24 -5.98 5.77
N ALA A 400 17.51 -4.72 5.47
CA ALA A 400 17.81 -3.70 6.48
C ALA A 400 16.52 -3.17 7.15
N ALA A 401 15.50 -2.84 6.35
CA ALA A 401 14.22 -2.31 6.81
C ALA A 401 13.47 -3.26 7.76
N ARG A 402 13.53 -4.58 7.51
CA ARG A 402 12.93 -5.58 8.40
C ARG A 402 13.46 -5.50 9.83
N TYR A 403 14.71 -5.07 10.02
CA TYR A 403 15.28 -4.95 11.37
C TYR A 403 14.72 -3.73 12.10
N ALA A 404 14.60 -2.58 11.43
CA ALA A 404 13.92 -1.41 11.97
C ALA A 404 12.47 -1.76 12.39
N TYR A 405 11.74 -2.48 11.52
CA TYR A 405 10.42 -3.01 11.85
C TYR A 405 10.44 -3.97 13.05
N SER A 406 11.38 -4.93 13.09
CA SER A 406 11.46 -5.90 14.18
C SER A 406 11.74 -5.26 15.55
N ILE A 407 12.52 -4.17 15.56
CA ILE A 407 12.81 -3.38 16.76
C ILE A 407 11.54 -2.69 17.22
N ASP A 408 10.85 -1.99 16.31
CA ASP A 408 9.61 -1.29 16.62
C ASP A 408 8.51 -2.24 17.10
N LYS A 409 8.35 -3.39 16.43
CA LYS A 409 7.41 -4.44 16.84
C LYS A 409 7.73 -4.95 18.24
N TYR A 410 8.98 -5.30 18.53
CA TYR A 410 9.37 -5.82 19.84
C TYR A 410 9.11 -4.81 20.97
N LEU A 411 9.52 -3.56 20.77
CA LEU A 411 9.39 -2.49 21.76
C LEU A 411 7.94 -2.00 21.92
N SER A 412 7.09 -2.30 20.93
CA SER A 412 5.63 -2.10 21.00
C SER A 412 4.89 -3.34 21.50
N GLY A 413 5.55 -4.19 22.30
CA GLY A 413 4.93 -5.37 22.92
C GLY A 413 4.51 -6.46 21.92
N ASN A 414 5.14 -6.51 20.74
CA ASN A 414 4.78 -7.36 19.60
C ASN A 414 3.39 -7.07 19.01
N ASN A 415 2.82 -5.90 19.26
CA ASN A 415 1.52 -5.49 18.75
C ASN A 415 1.66 -4.61 17.50
N ILE A 416 1.38 -5.17 16.33
CA ILE A 416 1.50 -4.47 15.04
C ILE A 416 0.56 -3.25 14.90
N LYS A 417 -0.46 -3.13 15.76
CA LYS A 417 -1.38 -1.98 15.78
C LYS A 417 -0.91 -0.83 16.67
N GLU A 418 0.09 -1.07 17.51
CA GLU A 418 0.60 -0.11 18.50
C GLU A 418 2.07 0.25 18.25
N LEU A 419 2.55 0.01 17.03
CA LEU A 419 3.90 0.39 16.58
C LEU A 419 4.16 1.87 16.89
N ASN A 420 5.28 2.21 17.53
CA ASN A 420 5.56 3.60 17.92
C ASN A 420 6.25 4.39 16.80
N ASP A 421 7.12 3.72 16.05
CA ASP A 421 8.00 4.37 15.07
C ASP A 421 7.49 4.24 13.62
N HIS A 422 6.79 3.15 13.31
CA HIS A 422 6.08 2.98 12.04
C HIS A 422 5.07 4.10 11.81
N ASP A 423 5.05 4.70 10.62
CA ASP A 423 4.23 5.86 10.28
C ASP A 423 4.36 7.05 11.25
N ARG A 424 5.46 7.14 12.01
CA ARG A 424 5.74 8.28 12.89
C ARG A 424 5.72 9.60 12.12
N TYR A 425 6.33 9.60 10.93
CA TYR A 425 6.42 10.77 10.06
C TYR A 425 5.48 10.68 8.87
N GLN A 426 5.05 11.86 8.41
CA GLN A 426 4.37 12.02 7.13
C GLN A 426 5.43 11.99 6.02
N LEU A 427 5.33 10.99 5.17
CA LEU A 427 6.18 10.82 4.00
C LEU A 427 5.44 11.28 2.75
N ALA A 428 6.22 11.73 1.79
CA ALA A 428 5.78 12.02 0.44
C ALA A 428 6.82 11.51 -0.56
N ILE A 429 6.47 11.49 -1.84
CA ILE A 429 7.40 11.33 -2.96
C ILE A 429 7.30 12.51 -3.90
N TYR A 430 8.40 12.83 -4.59
CA TYR A 430 8.37 13.75 -5.72
C TYR A 430 7.66 13.14 -6.92
N THR A 431 6.65 13.81 -7.47
CA THR A 431 5.91 13.38 -8.67
C THR A 431 6.34 14.14 -9.92
N GLY A 432 7.15 15.19 -9.77
CA GLY A 432 7.71 15.99 -10.87
C GLY A 432 8.94 16.79 -10.43
N GLU A 433 9.54 17.51 -11.37
CA GLU A 433 10.66 18.40 -11.04
C GLU A 433 10.26 19.44 -9.98
N ASN A 434 11.17 19.70 -9.04
CA ASN A 434 10.91 20.57 -7.90
C ASN A 434 12.21 21.25 -7.43
N GLU A 435 12.11 22.12 -6.44
CA GLU A 435 13.25 22.77 -5.81
C GLU A 435 13.10 22.73 -4.30
N VAL A 436 14.17 22.32 -3.62
CA VAL A 436 14.23 22.34 -2.16
C VAL A 436 14.93 23.63 -1.74
N ARG A 437 14.19 24.51 -1.08
CA ARG A 437 14.65 25.87 -0.74
C ARG A 437 14.61 26.08 0.76
N SER A 438 15.55 26.84 1.31
CA SER A 438 15.51 27.23 2.73
C SER A 438 14.48 28.34 2.98
N LYS A 439 14.26 28.67 4.27
CA LYS A 439 13.29 29.70 4.70
C LYS A 439 13.54 31.09 4.11
N ASP A 440 14.80 31.43 3.85
CA ASP A 440 15.23 32.66 3.19
C ASP A 440 15.15 32.58 1.65
N ASN A 441 14.52 31.53 1.10
CA ASN A 441 14.34 31.24 -0.31
C ASN A 441 15.65 30.89 -1.08
N SER A 442 16.75 30.63 -0.38
CA SER A 442 17.98 30.14 -1.00
C SER A 442 17.79 28.71 -1.52
N LEU A 443 18.26 28.42 -2.75
CA LEU A 443 18.18 27.07 -3.32
C LEU A 443 19.18 26.14 -2.63
N LEU A 444 18.68 25.06 -2.01
CA LEU A 444 19.53 24.03 -1.43
C LEU A 444 19.97 23.04 -2.51
N TYR A 445 19.01 22.48 -3.24
CA TYR A 445 19.21 21.60 -4.40
C TYR A 445 17.93 21.50 -5.22
N SER A 446 18.04 21.07 -6.47
CA SER A 446 16.90 20.79 -7.34
C SER A 446 16.52 19.31 -7.31
N ILE A 447 15.27 19.03 -7.66
CA ILE A 447 14.76 17.69 -7.99
C ILE A 447 14.57 17.62 -9.50
N LYS A 448 15.15 16.61 -10.14
CA LYS A 448 15.17 16.45 -11.60
C LYS A 448 14.59 15.12 -12.05
N ASP A 449 14.12 15.08 -13.30
CA ASP A 449 13.73 13.81 -13.91
C ASP A 449 14.98 12.96 -14.22
N GLY A 450 14.96 11.73 -13.70
CA GLY A 450 16.11 10.83 -13.64
C GLY A 450 17.24 11.33 -12.73
N ILE A 451 18.24 10.47 -12.54
CA ILE A 451 19.41 10.78 -11.70
C ILE A 451 20.34 11.74 -12.44
N LYS A 452 20.53 12.94 -11.88
CA LYS A 452 21.47 13.95 -12.35
C LYS A 452 22.41 14.36 -11.22
N SER A 453 23.60 14.86 -11.59
CA SER A 453 24.58 15.38 -10.64
C SER A 453 24.03 16.61 -9.90
N ASN A 454 24.32 16.73 -8.60
CA ASN A 454 23.95 17.88 -7.77
C ASN A 454 22.42 18.08 -7.63
N SER A 455 21.65 16.99 -7.64
CA SER A 455 20.19 17.03 -7.54
C SER A 455 19.63 15.75 -6.93
N GLY A 456 18.46 15.85 -6.30
CA GLY A 456 17.60 14.70 -6.06
C GLY A 456 16.83 14.32 -7.34
N SER A 457 16.11 13.20 -7.29
CA SER A 457 15.38 12.65 -8.45
C SER A 457 13.87 12.58 -8.20
N VAL A 458 13.07 12.70 -9.26
CA VAL A 458 11.63 12.36 -9.22
C VAL A 458 11.47 10.93 -8.71
N GLY A 459 10.48 10.74 -7.83
CA GLY A 459 10.23 9.50 -7.09
C GLY A 459 10.99 9.40 -5.76
N ASN A 460 12.00 10.24 -5.49
CA ASN A 460 12.63 10.24 -4.17
C ASN A 460 11.63 10.60 -3.08
N SER A 461 11.75 9.90 -1.95
CA SER A 461 10.96 10.17 -0.76
C SER A 461 11.45 11.41 -0.03
N LEU A 462 10.53 12.13 0.59
CA LEU A 462 10.80 13.26 1.47
C LEU A 462 9.94 13.15 2.73
N LEU A 463 10.37 13.82 3.79
CA LEU A 463 9.71 13.83 5.09
C LEU A 463 9.14 15.22 5.39
N ILE A 464 7.82 15.29 5.53
CA ILE A 464 7.07 16.52 5.82
C ILE A 464 7.02 16.76 7.33
N THR A 465 7.33 17.99 7.75
CA THR A 465 7.40 18.39 9.16
C THR A 465 6.30 19.34 9.60
N SER A 466 5.51 19.87 8.67
CA SER A 466 4.31 20.65 8.94
C SER A 466 3.29 20.50 7.80
N ASN A 467 2.00 20.52 8.15
CA ASN A 467 0.89 20.65 7.18
C ASN A 467 0.54 22.12 6.88
N GLU A 468 1.24 23.07 7.51
CA GLU A 468 1.03 24.49 7.24
C GLU A 468 1.65 24.85 5.88
N ASN A 469 0.79 25.23 4.94
CA ASN A 469 1.20 25.79 3.67
C ASN A 469 1.78 27.19 3.87
N TYR A 470 3.05 27.35 3.49
CA TYR A 470 3.68 28.66 3.42
C TYR A 470 3.56 29.19 1.99
N ASP A 471 2.75 30.23 1.80
CA ASP A 471 2.73 30.99 0.56
C ASP A 471 3.99 31.87 0.49
N ASN A 472 4.86 31.56 -0.45
CA ASN A 472 6.13 32.25 -0.63
C ASN A 472 6.25 32.94 -2.00
N ASN A 473 5.20 33.63 -2.50
CA ASN A 473 5.18 34.28 -3.83
C ASN A 473 5.45 33.32 -5.02
N ASN A 474 5.60 32.01 -4.77
CA ASN A 474 6.06 30.98 -5.72
C ASN A 474 5.18 29.71 -5.66
N GLY A 475 4.02 29.81 -4.99
CA GLY A 475 3.04 28.73 -4.79
C GLY A 475 2.94 28.26 -3.34
N GLU A 476 2.00 27.35 -3.08
CA GLU A 476 1.88 26.66 -1.79
C GLU A 476 3.06 25.69 -1.59
N THR A 477 3.72 25.81 -0.43
CA THR A 477 4.87 25.00 -0.08
C THR A 477 4.72 24.29 1.25
N MET A 478 5.29 23.09 1.33
CA MET A 478 5.30 22.23 2.51
C MET A 478 6.67 22.25 3.18
N GLU A 479 6.69 22.33 4.51
CA GLU A 479 7.93 22.28 5.30
C GLU A 479 8.45 20.84 5.42
N MET A 480 9.77 20.66 5.24
CA MET A 480 10.44 19.36 5.29
C MET A 480 11.82 19.40 5.97
N TYR A 481 12.33 18.22 6.32
CA TYR A 481 13.76 18.03 6.59
C TYR A 481 14.51 17.82 5.25
N PRO A 482 15.43 18.71 4.85
CA PRO A 482 16.17 18.56 3.61
C PRO A 482 17.27 17.50 3.72
N ASP A 483 17.55 16.79 2.63
CA ASP A 483 18.70 15.88 2.54
C ASP A 483 20.02 16.53 2.94
N ARG A 484 20.19 17.84 2.69
CA ARG A 484 21.30 18.64 3.24
C ARG A 484 20.85 20.02 3.68
N SER A 485 21.48 20.54 4.73
CA SER A 485 21.14 21.83 5.35
C SER A 485 21.94 23.03 4.82
N THR A 486 22.71 22.83 3.74
CA THR A 486 23.48 23.86 3.05
C THR A 486 23.31 23.72 1.53
N PRO A 487 23.38 24.81 0.75
CA PRO A 487 23.32 24.71 -0.71
C PRO A 487 24.41 23.81 -1.31
N VAL A 488 24.05 23.01 -2.33
CA VAL A 488 25.01 22.22 -3.12
C VAL A 488 26.09 23.09 -3.76
N SER A 489 25.79 24.38 -4.01
CA SER A 489 26.73 25.35 -4.55
C SER A 489 27.84 25.76 -3.57
N MET A 490 27.70 25.44 -2.26
CA MET A 490 28.71 25.74 -1.24
C MET A 490 29.80 24.66 -1.10
N GLY A 491 29.77 23.62 -1.95
CA GLY A 491 30.75 22.54 -1.92
C GLY A 491 30.40 21.43 -0.93
N GLU A 492 31.42 20.63 -0.59
CA GLU A 492 31.29 19.40 0.19
C GLU A 492 30.55 19.63 1.52
N PHE A 493 29.62 18.73 1.82
CA PHE A 493 28.94 18.69 3.11
C PHE A 493 29.86 18.05 4.16
N ASP A 494 30.00 18.67 5.34
CA ASP A 494 30.95 18.22 6.38
C ASP A 494 30.48 16.97 7.15
N GLY A 495 29.20 16.62 6.96
CA GLY A 495 28.47 15.50 7.53
C GLY A 495 27.67 15.83 8.78
N ASN A 496 27.86 17.00 9.40
CA ASN A 496 27.08 17.41 10.57
C ASN A 496 25.71 17.94 10.10
N TYR A 497 24.64 17.40 10.67
CA TYR A 497 23.29 17.77 10.26
C TYR A 497 22.63 18.69 11.28
N SER A 498 22.05 19.79 10.81
CA SER A 498 21.37 20.76 11.67
C SER A 498 19.86 20.54 11.64
N TRP A 499 19.33 19.93 12.70
CA TRP A 499 17.89 19.64 12.85
C TRP A 499 17.00 20.88 12.94
N ASP A 500 17.56 22.05 13.23
CA ASP A 500 16.83 23.32 13.26
C ASP A 500 16.64 23.94 11.87
N LYS A 501 17.37 23.45 10.86
CA LYS A 501 17.28 23.94 9.49
C LYS A 501 16.24 23.16 8.70
N LYS A 502 15.12 23.83 8.45
CA LYS A 502 14.02 23.37 7.60
C LYS A 502 14.21 23.82 6.15
N ALA A 503 13.53 23.12 5.26
CA ALA A 503 13.38 23.50 3.86
C ALA A 503 11.92 23.44 3.44
N TYR A 504 11.63 24.01 2.28
CA TYR A 504 10.31 24.15 1.71
C TYR A 504 10.33 23.63 0.28
N VAL A 505 9.24 22.98 -0.08
CA VAL A 505 9.08 22.36 -1.39
C VAL A 505 7.66 22.56 -1.89
N ARG A 506 7.47 22.68 -3.21
CA ARG A 506 6.14 22.95 -3.79
C ARG A 506 5.23 21.74 -3.64
N GLU A 507 4.01 21.97 -3.14
CA GLU A 507 3.00 20.94 -2.91
C GLU A 507 2.57 20.25 -4.21
N SER A 508 2.42 21.02 -5.29
CA SER A 508 1.98 20.51 -6.60
C SER A 508 2.92 19.47 -7.24
N GLY A 509 4.17 19.38 -6.77
CA GLY A 509 5.18 18.44 -7.26
C GLY A 509 5.44 17.25 -6.33
N ILE A 510 4.58 17.02 -5.33
CA ILE A 510 4.72 15.90 -4.39
C ILE A 510 3.39 15.13 -4.23
N LYS A 511 3.48 13.88 -3.74
CA LYS A 511 2.34 13.05 -3.35
C LYS A 511 2.60 12.46 -1.96
N LEU A 512 1.69 12.65 -1.02
CA LEU A 512 1.73 11.99 0.29
C LEU A 512 1.53 10.47 0.12
N ILE A 513 2.31 9.66 0.83
CA ILE A 513 2.32 8.18 0.65
C ILE A 513 1.97 7.37 1.90
N ASN A 514 1.77 8.04 3.04
CA ASN A 514 1.29 7.44 4.28
C ASN A 514 0.52 8.48 5.12
N LYS A 515 0.15 8.13 6.36
CA LYS A 515 -0.43 9.08 7.32
C LYS A 515 0.48 9.21 8.55
N GLY A 516 1.18 10.34 8.67
CA GLY A 516 2.14 10.57 9.75
C GLY A 516 1.49 10.81 11.12
N LYS A 517 1.89 10.05 12.15
CA LYS A 517 1.41 10.18 13.53
C LYS A 517 1.72 11.55 14.14
N ILE A 518 2.95 12.04 13.98
CA ILE A 518 3.35 13.33 14.58
C ILE A 518 2.51 14.49 14.01
N LEU A 519 2.29 14.54 12.69
CA LEU A 519 1.46 15.59 12.09
C LEU A 519 -0.01 15.42 12.45
N SER A 520 -0.50 14.18 12.55
CA SER A 520 -1.86 13.94 13.04
C SER A 520 -2.05 14.39 14.49
N GLN A 521 -1.02 14.27 15.34
CA GLN A 521 -1.06 14.66 16.76
C GLN A 521 -0.78 16.16 16.99
N ASN A 522 0.08 16.78 16.17
CA ASN A 522 0.37 18.22 16.18
C ASN A 522 -0.63 19.05 15.37
N SER A 523 -1.62 18.39 14.75
CA SER A 523 -2.74 19.10 14.16
C SER A 523 -3.46 19.90 15.24
N SER A 524 -3.65 21.21 14.98
CA SER A 524 -4.58 22.06 15.72
C SER A 524 -6.03 21.79 15.34
N ASP A 525 -6.28 20.87 14.39
CA ASP A 525 -7.63 20.47 14.03
C ASP A 525 -8.31 19.79 15.22
N ILE A 526 -9.61 20.04 15.28
CA ILE A 526 -10.51 19.50 16.29
C ILE A 526 -10.54 17.97 16.17
N GLU A 527 -10.48 17.27 17.29
CA GLU A 527 -10.54 15.81 17.34
C GLU A 527 -11.75 15.33 18.14
N VAL A 528 -12.15 14.08 17.91
CA VAL A 528 -13.06 13.36 18.79
C VAL A 528 -12.35 12.18 19.44
N ALA A 529 -12.46 12.08 20.77
CA ALA A 529 -12.10 10.90 21.55
C ALA A 529 -13.38 10.17 21.96
N TYR A 530 -13.41 8.85 21.83
CA TYR A 530 -14.58 8.04 22.15
C TYR A 530 -14.21 6.66 22.65
N ARG A 531 -15.12 6.04 23.41
CA ARG A 531 -14.99 4.66 23.88
C ARG A 531 -16.35 4.02 24.05
N SER A 532 -16.38 2.69 23.93
CA SER A 532 -17.58 1.87 24.09
C SER A 532 -17.47 1.00 25.33
N HIS A 533 -18.59 0.82 26.02
CA HIS A 533 -18.78 -0.23 27.01
C HIS A 533 -19.31 -1.47 26.31
N VAL A 534 -18.51 -2.54 26.29
CA VAL A 534 -18.84 -3.79 25.57
C VAL A 534 -19.27 -4.86 26.57
N GLY A 535 -20.38 -5.53 26.27
CA GLY A 535 -20.94 -6.58 27.12
C GLY A 535 -19.92 -7.70 27.41
N GLY A 536 -19.55 -7.85 28.68
CA GLY A 536 -18.55 -8.81 29.16
C GLY A 536 -17.10 -8.33 29.16
N TYR A 537 -16.80 -7.14 28.62
CA TYR A 537 -15.47 -6.52 28.66
C TYR A 537 -15.44 -5.19 29.44
N GLY A 538 -16.58 -4.54 29.61
CA GLY A 538 -16.65 -3.25 30.26
C GLY A 538 -16.22 -2.10 29.34
N TRP A 539 -15.82 -0.98 29.93
CA TRP A 539 -15.28 0.17 29.19
C TRP A 539 -13.93 -0.18 28.55
N GLN A 540 -13.85 0.01 27.24
CA GLN A 540 -12.60 -0.11 26.50
C GLN A 540 -11.76 1.19 26.59
N ASN A 541 -10.50 1.11 26.16
CA ASN A 541 -9.62 2.28 26.05
C ASN A 541 -10.21 3.34 25.11
N TRP A 542 -9.86 4.61 25.36
CA TRP A 542 -10.18 5.72 24.46
C TRP A 542 -9.61 5.50 23.06
N LYS A 543 -10.41 5.86 22.07
CA LYS A 543 -10.15 5.82 20.63
C LYS A 543 -10.29 7.21 20.06
N TYR A 544 -9.59 7.47 18.98
CA TYR A 544 -9.50 8.81 18.40
C TYR A 544 -9.82 8.76 16.90
N ASN A 545 -10.53 9.77 16.39
CA ASN A 545 -10.73 10.06 14.97
C ASN A 545 -10.65 8.87 13.99
N GLY A 546 -11.72 8.08 13.93
CA GLY A 546 -11.90 6.99 12.97
C GLY A 546 -11.37 5.63 13.44
N GLU A 547 -10.72 5.55 14.59
CA GLU A 547 -10.32 4.28 15.20
C GLU A 547 -11.51 3.43 15.66
N LEU A 548 -11.42 2.10 15.49
CA LEU A 548 -12.48 1.20 15.93
C LEU A 548 -12.66 1.20 17.46
N SER A 549 -13.88 1.45 17.93
CA SER A 549 -14.32 1.21 19.30
C SER A 549 -15.42 0.14 19.33
N GLY A 550 -15.30 -0.89 20.16
CA GLY A 550 -16.17 -2.08 20.17
C GLY A 550 -15.44 -3.36 19.76
N THR A 551 -16.16 -4.27 19.11
CA THR A 551 -15.63 -5.54 18.57
C THR A 551 -16.23 -5.85 17.21
N VAL A 552 -15.46 -6.47 16.34
CA VAL A 552 -15.93 -7.05 15.08
C VAL A 552 -15.71 -8.56 15.16
N GLU A 553 -16.65 -9.34 14.60
CA GLU A 553 -16.62 -10.81 14.54
C GLU A 553 -16.64 -11.58 15.87
N GLN A 554 -16.75 -10.89 17.01
CA GLN A 554 -16.80 -11.53 18.34
C GLN A 554 -18.23 -11.69 18.88
N SER A 555 -19.23 -11.25 18.13
CA SER A 555 -20.65 -11.26 18.54
C SER A 555 -20.91 -10.56 19.88
N LYS A 556 -20.14 -9.53 20.22
CA LYS A 556 -20.33 -8.74 21.45
C LYS A 556 -21.07 -7.43 21.15
N ARG A 557 -21.98 -7.06 22.06
CA ARG A 557 -22.79 -5.84 21.96
C ARG A 557 -22.10 -4.66 22.60
N ILE A 558 -22.26 -3.48 22.01
CA ILE A 558 -22.12 -2.20 22.71
C ILE A 558 -23.33 -2.01 23.61
N GLU A 559 -23.10 -1.62 24.86
CA GLU A 559 -24.15 -1.33 25.86
C GLU A 559 -24.22 0.17 26.19
N ALA A 560 -23.08 0.86 26.13
CA ALA A 560 -22.97 2.30 26.32
C ALA A 560 -21.78 2.89 25.56
N ILE A 561 -21.78 4.20 25.38
CA ILE A 561 -20.73 4.95 24.68
C ILE A 561 -20.46 6.29 25.37
N GLU A 562 -19.21 6.75 25.29
CA GLU A 562 -18.77 8.08 25.69
C GLU A 562 -17.96 8.72 24.55
N LEU A 563 -18.18 10.02 24.32
CA LEU A 563 -17.47 10.84 23.34
C LEU A 563 -17.12 12.20 23.93
N ASN A 564 -15.94 12.71 23.57
CA ASN A 564 -15.39 14.01 23.94
C ASN A 564 -14.83 14.70 22.69
N LEU A 565 -15.04 16.01 22.57
CA LEU A 565 -14.23 16.82 21.67
C LEU A 565 -12.90 17.18 22.35
N LEU A 566 -11.82 17.08 21.58
CA LEU A 566 -10.50 17.56 21.97
C LEU A 566 -10.09 18.68 21.03
N LYS A 567 -9.26 19.60 21.53
CA LYS A 567 -8.73 20.75 20.75
C LYS A 567 -9.83 21.63 20.14
N ALA A 568 -11.04 21.60 20.71
CA ALA A 568 -12.17 22.37 20.21
C ALA A 568 -12.24 23.78 20.81
N PRO A 569 -12.83 24.76 20.09
CA PRO A 569 -13.10 26.09 20.63
C PRO A 569 -13.89 26.02 21.95
N GLU A 570 -13.67 27.01 22.82
CA GLU A 570 -14.39 27.11 24.08
C GLU A 570 -15.91 27.16 23.83
N GLY A 571 -16.66 26.30 24.52
CA GLY A 571 -18.11 26.18 24.36
C GLY A 571 -18.56 25.16 23.29
N ALA A 572 -17.67 24.63 22.47
CA ALA A 572 -18.00 23.57 21.52
C ALA A 572 -18.32 22.23 22.21
N LYS A 573 -19.28 21.48 21.66
CA LYS A 573 -19.75 20.21 22.22
C LYS A 573 -19.99 19.18 21.13
N ILE A 574 -19.64 17.93 21.40
CA ILE A 574 -20.21 16.78 20.72
C ILE A 574 -21.39 16.27 21.53
N ARG A 575 -22.55 16.15 20.88
CA ARG A 575 -23.79 15.66 21.46
C ARG A 575 -24.15 14.33 20.83
N TYR A 576 -24.65 13.41 21.62
CA TYR A 576 -25.01 12.08 21.14
C TYR A 576 -26.12 11.47 21.97
N ARG A 577 -26.84 10.52 21.37
CA ARG A 577 -27.80 9.65 22.05
C ARG A 577 -27.82 8.29 21.40
N THR A 578 -28.23 7.29 22.17
CA THR A 578 -28.34 5.90 21.73
C THR A 578 -29.78 5.42 21.75
N HIS A 579 -30.12 4.55 20.82
CA HIS A 579 -31.33 3.73 20.83
C HIS A 579 -31.01 2.42 21.53
N VAL A 580 -31.65 2.14 22.66
CA VAL A 580 -31.34 0.97 23.50
C VAL A 580 -32.50 -0.02 23.50
N GLU A 581 -32.17 -1.30 23.47
CA GLU A 581 -33.14 -2.40 23.52
C GLU A 581 -34.19 -2.21 24.63
N GLY A 582 -35.46 -2.24 24.24
CA GLY A 582 -36.61 -2.12 25.15
C GLY A 582 -36.69 -0.80 25.90
N ILE A 583 -35.95 0.23 25.49
CA ILE A 583 -36.00 1.61 26.02
C ILE A 583 -36.32 2.58 24.88
N GLY A 584 -35.72 2.38 23.71
CA GLY A 584 -35.79 3.30 22.59
C GLY A 584 -34.72 4.38 22.66
N TRP A 585 -34.97 5.53 22.01
CA TRP A 585 -34.06 6.67 22.05
C TRP A 585 -33.96 7.27 23.45
N MET A 586 -32.76 7.22 24.02
CA MET A 586 -32.43 7.88 25.28
C MET A 586 -32.24 9.39 25.09
N PRO A 587 -32.28 10.21 26.17
CA PRO A 587 -31.97 11.63 26.09
C PRO A 587 -30.59 11.92 25.50
N TRP A 588 -30.45 13.07 24.85
CA TRP A 588 -29.15 13.57 24.40
C TRP A 588 -28.23 13.86 25.58
N VAL A 589 -26.99 13.43 25.44
CA VAL A 589 -25.87 13.76 26.34
C VAL A 589 -24.79 14.51 25.56
N SER A 590 -23.77 15.01 26.26
CA SER A 590 -22.66 15.76 25.64
C SER A 590 -21.35 15.42 26.33
N ASN A 591 -20.22 15.58 25.63
CA ASN A 591 -18.84 15.60 26.16
C ASN A 591 -18.62 14.77 27.45
N GLY A 592 -18.25 13.51 27.29
CA GLY A 592 -17.81 12.63 28.38
C GLY A 592 -18.95 12.01 29.19
N ASN A 593 -20.20 12.45 28.99
CA ASN A 593 -21.35 11.83 29.65
C ASN A 593 -21.80 10.56 28.91
N MET A 594 -22.01 9.47 29.64
CA MET A 594 -22.43 8.19 29.09
C MET A 594 -23.80 8.25 28.37
N ALA A 595 -23.89 7.68 27.16
CA ALA A 595 -25.14 7.32 26.49
C ALA A 595 -25.30 5.80 26.42
N GLY A 596 -26.43 5.27 26.89
CA GLY A 596 -26.71 3.83 26.93
C GLY A 596 -26.92 3.32 28.35
N THR A 597 -26.66 2.04 28.57
CA THR A 597 -26.79 1.40 29.89
C THR A 597 -25.54 0.60 30.25
N VAL A 598 -25.20 0.59 31.53
CA VAL A 598 -24.18 -0.29 32.11
C VAL A 598 -24.89 -1.21 33.09
N GLU A 599 -24.44 -2.47 33.19
CA GLU A 599 -24.96 -3.51 34.10
C GLU A 599 -26.44 -3.95 33.88
N GLN A 600 -27.15 -3.39 32.92
CA GLN A 600 -28.54 -3.78 32.61
C GLN A 600 -28.63 -4.86 31.52
N SER A 601 -27.49 -5.26 30.94
CA SER A 601 -27.42 -6.21 29.82
C SER A 601 -28.21 -5.83 28.57
N LYS A 602 -28.55 -4.54 28.39
CA LYS A 602 -29.28 -4.04 27.22
C LYS A 602 -28.31 -3.57 26.15
N ARG A 603 -28.56 -3.96 24.89
CA ARG A 603 -27.75 -3.54 23.73
C ARG A 603 -28.13 -2.14 23.25
N VAL A 604 -27.14 -1.41 22.75
CA VAL A 604 -27.35 -0.29 21.82
C VAL A 604 -27.62 -0.85 20.44
N GLU A 605 -28.66 -0.35 19.77
CA GLU A 605 -29.08 -0.78 18.43
C GLU A 605 -28.78 0.31 17.37
N ALA A 606 -28.81 1.58 17.78
CA ALA A 606 -28.46 2.73 16.95
C ALA A 606 -27.91 3.90 17.76
N ILE A 607 -27.27 4.85 17.08
CA ILE A 607 -26.69 6.07 17.64
C ILE A 607 -26.90 7.26 16.71
N GLN A 608 -27.08 8.44 17.29
CA GLN A 608 -26.99 9.74 16.61
C GLN A 608 -25.93 10.60 17.30
N ILE A 609 -25.13 11.31 16.52
CA ILE A 609 -24.02 12.15 16.96
C ILE A 609 -24.03 13.46 16.17
N GLU A 610 -23.98 14.60 16.85
CA GLU A 610 -23.93 15.94 16.27
C GLU A 610 -22.90 16.81 16.98
N VAL A 611 -22.42 17.86 16.31
CA VAL A 611 -21.50 18.84 16.92
C VAL A 611 -22.09 20.24 16.92
N GLU A 612 -21.98 20.92 18.07
CA GLU A 612 -22.40 22.30 18.30
C GLU A 612 -21.17 23.17 18.60
N GLY A 613 -21.16 24.42 18.12
CA GLY A 613 -20.11 25.39 18.43
C GLY A 613 -18.75 25.15 17.75
N LEU A 614 -18.65 24.18 16.83
CA LEU A 614 -17.51 24.07 15.92
C LEU A 614 -17.64 25.06 14.75
N PRO A 615 -16.52 25.45 14.09
CA PRO A 615 -16.56 26.26 12.87
C PRO A 615 -17.41 25.60 11.76
N GLU A 616 -17.95 26.39 10.85
CA GLU A 616 -18.96 25.95 9.87
C GLU A 616 -18.46 24.88 8.88
N ASP A 617 -17.14 24.80 8.65
CA ASP A 617 -16.49 23.80 7.80
C ASP A 617 -16.22 22.46 8.52
N TYR A 618 -16.59 22.34 9.80
CA TYR A 618 -16.40 21.12 10.59
C TYR A 618 -17.70 20.34 10.82
N SER A 619 -17.64 19.03 10.61
CA SER A 619 -18.74 18.08 10.81
C SER A 619 -18.26 16.84 11.57
N VAL A 620 -19.17 16.10 12.20
CA VAL A 620 -18.87 14.75 12.70
C VAL A 620 -19.42 13.70 11.74
N GLU A 621 -18.56 12.75 11.38
CA GLU A 621 -18.95 11.54 10.66
C GLU A 621 -18.77 10.30 11.53
N TYR A 622 -19.69 9.36 11.39
CA TYR A 622 -19.68 8.13 12.17
C TYR A 622 -20.37 7.01 11.42
N ARG A 623 -20.00 5.77 11.74
CA ARG A 623 -20.68 4.57 11.27
C ARG A 623 -20.69 3.50 12.34
N GLY A 624 -21.69 2.63 12.28
CA GLY A 624 -21.83 1.49 13.17
C GLY A 624 -21.61 0.16 12.44
N HIS A 625 -21.01 -0.81 13.13
CA HIS A 625 -21.00 -2.21 12.71
C HIS A 625 -22.18 -2.93 13.38
N VAL A 626 -23.12 -3.43 12.58
CA VAL A 626 -24.37 -4.03 13.06
C VAL A 626 -24.36 -5.55 12.90
N GLU A 627 -24.92 -6.24 13.89
CA GLU A 627 -25.07 -7.71 13.86
C GLU A 627 -25.68 -8.23 12.55
N GLY A 628 -24.93 -9.12 11.89
CA GLY A 628 -25.36 -9.80 10.66
C GLY A 628 -25.52 -8.88 9.45
N ILE A 629 -25.11 -7.61 9.55
CA ILE A 629 -25.08 -6.65 8.44
C ILE A 629 -23.63 -6.22 8.16
N GLY A 630 -22.83 -6.00 9.20
CA GLY A 630 -21.47 -5.48 9.08
C GLY A 630 -21.41 -3.96 9.22
N TRP A 631 -20.36 -3.35 8.67
CA TRP A 631 -20.21 -1.89 8.65
C TRP A 631 -21.27 -1.24 7.77
N MET A 632 -22.05 -0.34 8.36
CA MET A 632 -22.95 0.53 7.62
C MET A 632 -22.17 1.71 6.99
N PRO A 633 -22.74 2.39 5.98
CA PRO A 633 -22.17 3.61 5.44
C PRO A 633 -21.93 4.68 6.52
N TRP A 634 -20.97 5.57 6.26
CA TRP A 634 -20.77 6.77 7.08
C TRP A 634 -21.99 7.68 7.00
N VAL A 635 -22.46 8.11 8.16
CA VAL A 635 -23.51 9.12 8.34
C VAL A 635 -22.96 10.30 9.12
N SER A 636 -23.70 11.40 9.20
CA SER A 636 -23.15 12.64 9.76
C SER A 636 -24.18 13.47 10.52
N ASP A 637 -23.69 14.33 11.42
CA ASP A 637 -24.46 15.37 12.11
C ASP A 637 -25.96 15.04 12.38
N GLY A 638 -26.20 14.19 13.36
CA GLY A 638 -27.53 13.82 13.84
C GLY A 638 -28.22 12.70 13.04
N GLU A 639 -27.61 12.17 11.98
CA GLU A 639 -28.14 11.01 11.26
C GLU A 639 -28.03 9.68 12.05
N ILE A 640 -28.83 8.68 11.68
CA ILE A 640 -28.86 7.42 12.42
C ILE A 640 -27.77 6.48 11.89
N ALA A 641 -26.83 6.08 12.75
CA ALA A 641 -25.95 4.94 12.52
C ALA A 641 -26.47 3.73 13.31
N GLY A 642 -26.66 2.59 12.64
CA GLY A 642 -27.25 1.39 13.24
C GLY A 642 -28.69 1.16 12.78
N THR A 643 -29.43 0.33 13.52
CA THR A 643 -30.82 -0.03 13.20
C THR A 643 -31.76 0.40 14.31
N VAL A 644 -32.87 1.01 13.92
CA VAL A 644 -34.01 1.25 14.82
C VAL A 644 -35.06 0.17 14.51
N GLU A 645 -35.62 -0.42 15.56
CA GLU A 645 -36.72 -1.41 15.52
C GLU A 645 -36.40 -2.79 14.87
N GLN A 646 -35.27 -2.96 14.18
CA GLN A 646 -34.86 -4.28 13.63
C GLN A 646 -34.25 -5.24 14.67
N TYR A 647 -34.17 -4.81 15.94
CA TYR A 647 -33.61 -5.56 17.07
C TYR A 647 -32.14 -6.02 16.93
N LYS A 648 -31.37 -5.45 16.00
CA LYS A 648 -29.95 -5.79 15.79
C LYS A 648 -29.05 -4.88 16.63
N ARG A 649 -28.06 -5.48 17.30
CA ARG A 649 -27.07 -4.73 18.12
C ARG A 649 -26.04 -4.01 17.26
N LEU A 650 -25.56 -2.87 17.76
CA LEU A 650 -24.24 -2.35 17.43
C LEU A 650 -23.16 -3.19 18.14
N GLU A 651 -22.14 -3.57 17.38
CA GLU A 651 -20.97 -4.32 17.86
C GLU A 651 -19.71 -3.45 17.88
N ALA A 652 -19.58 -2.51 16.95
CA ALA A 652 -18.50 -1.52 16.89
C ALA A 652 -18.98 -0.17 16.32
N ILE A 653 -18.18 0.88 16.53
CA ILE A 653 -18.39 2.22 16.01
C ILE A 653 -17.05 2.89 15.66
N GLU A 654 -17.06 3.70 14.62
CA GLU A 654 -15.99 4.65 14.28
C GLU A 654 -16.59 6.06 14.21
N VAL A 655 -15.86 7.06 14.69
CA VAL A 655 -16.29 8.46 14.76
C VAL A 655 -15.11 9.36 14.41
N ARG A 656 -15.30 10.34 13.52
CA ARG A 656 -14.26 11.29 13.13
C ARG A 656 -14.81 12.70 12.99
N ILE A 657 -13.98 13.68 13.31
CA ILE A 657 -14.21 15.08 12.92
C ILE A 657 -13.62 15.29 11.53
N VAL A 658 -14.40 15.85 10.61
CA VAL A 658 -13.97 16.17 9.24
C VAL A 658 -14.06 17.67 9.00
N LYS A 659 -13.14 18.18 8.17
CA LYS A 659 -13.04 19.58 7.76
C LYS A 659 -13.35 19.72 6.27
N GLY A 660 -13.90 20.85 5.86
CA GLY A 660 -14.25 21.12 4.47
C GLY A 660 -15.63 20.61 4.05
N ARG A 661 -16.48 20.20 5.01
CA ARG A 661 -17.87 19.85 4.74
C ARG A 661 -18.77 21.00 5.16
N ILE A 662 -19.41 21.65 4.20
CA ILE A 662 -20.39 22.69 4.49
C ILE A 662 -21.63 22.02 5.10
N LYS A 663 -21.96 22.37 6.34
CA LYS A 663 -23.18 21.89 7.00
C LYS A 663 -24.39 22.39 6.20
N PRO A 664 -25.31 21.52 5.77
CA PRO A 664 -26.54 21.98 5.14
C PRO A 664 -27.32 22.85 6.14
N ILE A 665 -27.55 24.10 5.78
CA ILE A 665 -28.45 24.98 6.51
C ILE A 665 -29.86 24.40 6.29
N LYS A 666 -30.52 23.94 7.38
CA LYS A 666 -31.95 23.54 7.34
C LYS A 666 -32.76 24.68 6.70
N PRO A 667 -33.43 24.52 5.54
CA PRO A 667 -33.96 25.68 4.83
C PRO A 667 -35.37 26.09 5.21
N THR A 668 -35.63 27.30 4.72
CA THR A 668 -36.83 28.10 4.63
C THR A 668 -37.96 27.56 3.72
N TYR A 669 -37.76 26.50 2.93
CA TYR A 669 -38.80 25.93 2.03
C TYR A 669 -39.30 24.57 2.49
N ASN A 670 -40.61 24.41 2.58
CA ASN A 670 -41.24 23.15 2.97
C ASN A 670 -41.51 22.27 1.73
N VAL A 671 -41.14 20.99 1.80
CA VAL A 671 -41.59 19.94 0.87
C VAL A 671 -42.63 19.08 1.57
N SER A 672 -43.76 18.83 0.92
CA SER A 672 -44.78 17.90 1.39
C SER A 672 -44.90 16.71 0.47
N TYR A 673 -45.03 15.51 1.04
CA TYR A 673 -45.11 14.26 0.28
C TYR A 673 -45.96 13.22 1.00
N ARG A 674 -46.47 12.26 0.23
CA ARG A 674 -47.22 11.11 0.75
C ARG A 674 -46.99 9.88 -0.13
N GLY A 675 -47.14 8.72 0.49
CA GLY A 675 -47.04 7.42 -0.17
C GLY A 675 -48.39 6.72 -0.29
N HIS A 676 -48.57 5.96 -1.38
CA HIS A 676 -49.59 4.92 -1.47
C HIS A 676 -48.95 3.59 -1.06
N VAL A 677 -49.44 2.98 0.02
CA VAL A 677 -48.85 1.77 0.61
C VAL A 677 -49.77 0.58 0.41
N GLU A 678 -49.17 -0.58 0.12
CA GLU A 678 -49.88 -1.85 -0.05
C GLU A 678 -50.88 -2.11 1.09
N GLY A 679 -52.15 -2.30 0.71
CA GLY A 679 -53.24 -2.64 1.63
C GLY A 679 -53.64 -1.50 2.61
N ILE A 680 -53.06 -0.32 2.48
CA ILE A 680 -53.41 0.89 3.25
C ILE A 680 -54.00 1.96 2.34
N GLY A 681 -53.42 2.13 1.15
CA GLY A 681 -53.76 3.20 0.22
C GLY A 681 -52.94 4.47 0.47
N TRP A 682 -53.47 5.63 0.07
CA TRP A 682 -52.82 6.92 0.28
C TRP A 682 -52.74 7.29 1.76
N MET A 683 -51.52 7.46 2.25
CA MET A 683 -51.24 7.95 3.60
C MET A 683 -51.39 9.48 3.68
N PRO A 684 -51.48 10.07 4.90
CA PRO A 684 -51.48 11.51 5.09
C PRO A 684 -50.25 12.19 4.50
N TRP A 685 -50.41 13.47 4.14
CA TRP A 685 -49.28 14.32 3.78
C TRP A 685 -48.38 14.55 4.98
N ILE A 686 -47.08 14.29 4.81
CA ILE A 686 -46.04 14.64 5.76
C ILE A 686 -45.09 15.66 5.13
N SER A 687 -44.15 16.23 5.90
CA SER A 687 -43.24 17.26 5.39
C SER A 687 -41.81 17.07 5.89
N ASN A 688 -40.84 17.60 5.15
CA ASN A 688 -39.46 17.85 5.58
C ASN A 688 -38.81 16.79 6.48
N GLY A 689 -38.41 15.67 5.89
CA GLY A 689 -37.65 14.62 6.56
C GLY A 689 -38.51 13.65 7.37
N ASP A 690 -39.81 13.92 7.56
CA ASP A 690 -40.74 12.98 8.15
C ASP A 690 -40.97 11.76 7.23
N THR A 691 -41.18 10.59 7.81
CA THR A 691 -41.30 9.35 7.02
C THR A 691 -42.66 9.25 6.31
N ALA A 692 -42.66 9.12 4.98
CA ALA A 692 -43.83 8.70 4.20
C ALA A 692 -43.71 7.21 3.83
N GLY A 693 -44.69 6.40 4.23
CA GLY A 693 -44.69 4.95 4.02
C GLY A 693 -44.72 4.19 5.35
N THR A 694 -44.30 2.94 5.33
CA THR A 694 -44.22 2.10 6.54
C THR A 694 -42.82 1.54 6.69
N VAL A 695 -42.27 1.65 7.89
CA VAL A 695 -41.09 0.88 8.29
C VAL A 695 -41.59 -0.38 9.00
N GLU A 696 -41.01 -1.53 8.71
CA GLU A 696 -41.25 -2.83 9.38
C GLU A 696 -42.62 -3.49 9.27
N GLN A 697 -43.55 -2.92 8.52
CA GLN A 697 -44.83 -3.62 8.21
C GLN A 697 -44.71 -4.56 7.01
N CYS A 698 -43.52 -4.65 6.39
CA CYS A 698 -43.25 -5.36 5.14
C CYS A 698 -44.19 -4.98 3.99
N ARG A 699 -44.74 -3.76 4.01
CA ARG A 699 -45.63 -3.25 2.97
C ARG A 699 -44.83 -2.42 1.98
N ARG A 700 -45.00 -2.72 0.70
CA ARG A 700 -44.38 -1.94 -0.38
C ARG A 700 -45.03 -0.56 -0.51
N LEU A 701 -44.21 0.43 -0.84
CA LEU A 701 -44.63 1.68 -1.42
C LEU A 701 -44.96 1.42 -2.90
N GLU A 702 -46.17 1.75 -3.32
CA GLU A 702 -46.66 1.50 -4.70
C GLU A 702 -46.68 2.79 -5.53
N ALA A 703 -46.95 3.93 -4.89
CA ALA A 703 -46.92 5.24 -5.53
C ALA A 703 -46.50 6.37 -4.58
N LEU A 704 -46.11 7.50 -5.15
CA LEU A 704 -45.68 8.72 -4.45
C LEU A 704 -46.28 9.97 -5.08
N GLU A 705 -46.55 10.97 -4.24
CA GLU A 705 -46.91 12.32 -4.65
C GLU A 705 -46.12 13.32 -3.80
N ILE A 706 -45.52 14.31 -4.46
CA ILE A 706 -44.54 15.24 -3.87
C ILE A 706 -44.83 16.65 -4.40
N LYS A 707 -44.79 17.66 -3.51
CA LYS A 707 -44.97 19.07 -3.85
C LYS A 707 -44.16 20.01 -2.95
N LEU A 708 -43.68 21.10 -3.53
CA LEU A 708 -43.14 22.22 -2.76
C LEU A 708 -44.27 23.09 -2.19
N GLN A 709 -44.01 23.72 -1.06
CA GLN A 709 -44.90 24.67 -0.41
C GLN A 709 -44.29 26.06 -0.51
N ASN A 710 -45.03 27.00 -1.10
CA ASN A 710 -44.61 28.39 -1.32
C ASN A 710 -43.22 28.53 -1.98
N PRO A 711 -42.95 27.87 -3.12
CA PRO A 711 -41.67 28.01 -3.81
C PRO A 711 -41.49 29.41 -4.42
N GLU A 712 -40.24 29.84 -4.58
CA GLU A 712 -39.90 31.04 -5.37
C GLU A 712 -40.34 30.89 -6.83
N PRO A 713 -40.61 32.00 -7.55
CA PRO A 713 -41.01 31.94 -8.96
C PRO A 713 -40.00 31.15 -9.82
N GLY A 714 -40.46 30.04 -10.41
CA GLY A 714 -39.65 29.18 -11.27
C GLY A 714 -39.06 27.95 -10.60
N MET A 715 -39.06 27.87 -9.27
CA MET A 715 -38.63 26.70 -8.50
C MET A 715 -39.73 25.63 -8.49
N LYS A 716 -39.41 24.41 -8.92
CA LYS A 716 -40.34 23.27 -8.91
C LYS A 716 -39.61 21.94 -8.74
N LEU A 717 -40.34 20.90 -8.33
CA LEU A 717 -39.84 19.53 -8.32
C LEU A 717 -40.28 18.77 -9.58
N ARG A 718 -39.42 17.87 -10.07
CA ARG A 718 -39.80 16.78 -10.96
C ARG A 718 -39.26 15.45 -10.41
N TYR A 719 -39.97 14.36 -10.65
CA TYR A 719 -39.56 13.04 -10.16
C TYR A 719 -40.02 11.90 -11.06
N ARG A 720 -39.36 10.75 -10.91
CA ARG A 720 -39.76 9.48 -11.53
C ARG A 720 -39.43 8.30 -10.64
N GLY A 721 -40.08 7.17 -10.89
CA GLY A 721 -39.94 5.94 -10.12
C GLY A 721 -39.59 4.77 -11.03
N HIS A 722 -38.76 3.86 -10.52
CA HIS A 722 -38.53 2.54 -11.09
C HIS A 722 -39.54 1.58 -10.46
N VAL A 723 -40.45 1.05 -11.28
CA VAL A 723 -41.54 0.18 -10.82
C VAL A 723 -41.26 -1.26 -11.27
N GLU A 724 -41.57 -2.21 -10.39
CA GLU A 724 -41.50 -3.65 -10.68
C GLU A 724 -42.13 -3.98 -12.03
N GLY A 725 -41.38 -4.68 -12.89
CA GLY A 725 -41.84 -5.16 -14.19
C GLY A 725 -42.07 -4.07 -15.25
N ILE A 726 -41.99 -2.79 -14.90
CA ILE A 726 -42.15 -1.65 -15.82
C ILE A 726 -40.80 -0.96 -16.08
N GLY A 727 -39.96 -0.87 -15.04
CA GLY A 727 -38.73 -0.09 -15.08
C GLY A 727 -38.96 1.39 -14.79
N TRP A 728 -38.07 2.25 -15.31
CA TRP A 728 -38.17 3.69 -15.11
C TRP A 728 -39.39 4.28 -15.86
N MET A 729 -40.32 4.84 -15.10
CA MET A 729 -41.43 5.62 -15.64
C MET A 729 -40.95 7.00 -16.14
N PRO A 730 -41.72 7.67 -17.01
CA PRO A 730 -41.45 9.06 -17.39
C PRO A 730 -41.41 9.99 -16.18
N TRP A 731 -40.70 11.11 -16.33
CA TRP A 731 -40.69 12.19 -15.34
C TRP A 731 -42.07 12.83 -15.23
N VAL A 732 -42.49 13.10 -13.99
CA VAL A 732 -43.69 13.86 -13.66
C VAL A 732 -43.30 15.14 -12.91
N ASP A 733 -44.06 16.21 -13.13
CA ASP A 733 -43.92 17.45 -12.35
C ASP A 733 -44.62 17.30 -10.98
N GLU A 734 -44.26 18.17 -10.04
CA GLU A 734 -44.86 18.20 -8.70
C GLU A 734 -46.39 18.14 -8.66
N GLY A 735 -46.93 17.47 -7.64
CA GLY A 735 -48.35 17.18 -7.48
C GLY A 735 -48.90 16.04 -8.35
N ASN A 736 -48.13 15.45 -9.27
CA ASN A 736 -48.56 14.30 -10.07
C ASN A 736 -48.10 12.98 -9.46
N VAL A 737 -48.87 11.90 -9.68
CA VAL A 737 -48.53 10.59 -9.11
C VAL A 737 -47.37 9.93 -9.88
N VAL A 738 -46.39 9.40 -9.16
CA VAL A 738 -45.39 8.47 -9.69
C VAL A 738 -45.59 7.08 -9.09
N GLY A 739 -45.39 6.02 -9.87
CA GLY A 739 -45.66 4.64 -9.46
C GLY A 739 -47.02 4.15 -9.95
N THR A 740 -47.61 3.18 -9.26
CA THR A 740 -48.91 2.61 -9.63
C THR A 740 -49.88 2.62 -8.47
N VAL A 741 -51.15 2.89 -8.78
CA VAL A 741 -52.26 2.78 -7.84
C VAL A 741 -53.13 1.63 -8.34
N GLU A 742 -53.55 0.73 -7.44
CA GLU A 742 -54.41 -0.44 -7.71
C GLU A 742 -53.85 -1.50 -8.67
N GLN A 743 -52.56 -1.46 -9.01
CA GLN A 743 -51.91 -2.49 -9.87
C GLN A 743 -51.03 -3.47 -9.08
N SER A 744 -50.87 -3.24 -7.77
CA SER A 744 -50.05 -4.06 -6.87
C SER A 744 -48.56 -4.17 -7.24
N LEU A 745 -48.02 -3.18 -7.98
CA LEU A 745 -46.59 -3.14 -8.33
C LEU A 745 -45.83 -2.23 -7.35
N ARG A 746 -44.65 -2.68 -6.89
CA ARG A 746 -43.77 -1.91 -5.97
C ARG A 746 -42.95 -0.85 -6.69
N LEU A 747 -42.69 0.26 -6.01
CA LEU A 747 -41.53 1.10 -6.28
C LEU A 747 -40.26 0.41 -5.77
N GLU A 748 -39.21 0.40 -6.59
CA GLU A 748 -37.90 -0.18 -6.29
C GLU A 748 -36.81 0.90 -6.18
N ALA A 749 -36.96 1.99 -6.94
CA ALA A 749 -36.09 3.16 -6.88
C ALA A 749 -36.85 4.45 -7.24
N VAL A 750 -36.32 5.61 -6.85
CA VAL A 750 -36.83 6.94 -7.20
C VAL A 750 -35.70 7.89 -7.58
N GLN A 751 -36.02 8.87 -8.43
CA GLN A 751 -35.20 10.04 -8.71
C GLN A 751 -36.08 11.29 -8.59
N ILE A 752 -35.56 12.31 -7.92
CA ILE A 752 -36.25 13.55 -7.57
C ILE A 752 -35.28 14.70 -7.77
N ASP A 753 -35.71 15.72 -8.50
CA ASP A 753 -34.86 16.80 -8.98
C ASP A 753 -35.51 18.15 -8.68
N LEU A 754 -34.72 19.06 -8.13
CA LEU A 754 -35.13 20.42 -7.84
C LEU A 754 -34.67 21.35 -8.95
N ILE A 755 -35.61 21.85 -9.74
CA ILE A 755 -35.31 22.64 -10.94
C ILE A 755 -35.77 24.07 -10.77
N GLY A 756 -35.00 25.00 -11.35
CA GLY A 756 -35.25 26.44 -11.26
C GLY A 756 -34.99 27.06 -9.87
N ALA A 757 -34.38 26.32 -8.94
CA ALA A 757 -33.89 26.85 -7.69
C ALA A 757 -32.52 27.55 -7.86
N PRO A 758 -32.14 28.47 -6.95
CA PRO A 758 -30.78 28.97 -6.86
C PRO A 758 -29.76 27.83 -6.66
N LYS A 759 -28.52 28.02 -7.14
CA LYS A 759 -27.49 26.95 -7.20
C LYS A 759 -27.10 26.33 -5.85
N ASP A 760 -27.39 27.02 -4.76
CA ASP A 760 -27.13 26.62 -3.39
C ASP A 760 -28.26 25.79 -2.78
N TYR A 761 -29.38 25.56 -3.49
CA TYR A 761 -30.50 24.75 -3.02
C TYR A 761 -30.56 23.39 -3.71
N HIS A 762 -30.80 22.35 -2.91
CA HIS A 762 -30.83 20.96 -3.35
C HIS A 762 -32.01 20.23 -2.73
N VAL A 763 -32.64 19.31 -3.46
CA VAL A 763 -33.56 18.33 -2.84
C VAL A 763 -32.77 17.09 -2.43
N GLU A 764 -32.79 16.76 -1.14
CA GLU A 764 -32.23 15.53 -0.60
C GLU A 764 -33.33 14.52 -0.27
N TYR A 765 -33.09 13.26 -0.60
CA TYR A 765 -34.02 12.16 -0.32
C TYR A 765 -33.31 10.85 -0.06
N ARG A 766 -33.96 9.99 0.70
CA ARG A 766 -33.55 8.60 0.91
C ARG A 766 -34.75 7.70 1.06
N VAL A 767 -34.55 6.41 0.82
CA VAL A 767 -35.60 5.39 0.91
C VAL A 767 -35.21 4.28 1.88
N HIS A 768 -36.21 3.69 2.53
CA HIS A 768 -36.09 2.47 3.31
C HIS A 768 -36.36 1.29 2.38
N VAL A 769 -35.37 0.42 2.17
CA VAL A 769 -35.46 -0.73 1.25
C VAL A 769 -35.53 -2.03 2.04
N GLU A 770 -36.37 -2.95 1.57
CA GLU A 770 -36.52 -4.28 2.15
C GLU A 770 -35.16 -4.97 2.40
N GLY A 771 -34.96 -5.42 3.64
CA GLY A 771 -33.76 -6.17 4.03
C GLY A 771 -32.44 -5.38 3.95
N ILE A 772 -32.50 -4.07 3.70
CA ILE A 772 -31.35 -3.15 3.72
C ILE A 772 -31.55 -2.09 4.80
N GLY A 773 -32.76 -1.53 4.91
CA GLY A 773 -33.07 -0.41 5.77
C GLY A 773 -32.98 0.93 5.06
N TRP A 774 -32.80 2.02 5.81
CA TRP A 774 -32.60 3.36 5.25
C TRP A 774 -31.28 3.42 4.48
N MET A 775 -31.37 3.75 3.19
CA MET A 775 -30.21 4.04 2.35
C MET A 775 -29.65 5.45 2.65
N PRO A 776 -28.40 5.76 2.23
CA PRO A 776 -27.85 7.11 2.32
C PRO A 776 -28.74 8.15 1.61
N TRP A 777 -28.68 9.40 2.08
CA TRP A 777 -29.28 10.53 1.36
C TRP A 777 -28.59 10.72 0.01
N VAL A 778 -29.40 10.95 -1.01
CA VAL A 778 -28.96 11.37 -2.34
C VAL A 778 -29.63 12.69 -2.69
N ASN A 779 -29.10 13.43 -3.66
CA ASN A 779 -29.66 14.71 -4.07
C ASN A 779 -29.95 14.78 -5.58
N ASP A 780 -30.77 15.74 -5.97
CA ASP A 780 -31.00 16.22 -7.35
C ASP A 780 -30.77 15.21 -8.48
N GLY A 781 -31.78 14.36 -8.69
CA GLY A 781 -31.81 13.38 -9.76
C GLY A 781 -30.96 12.13 -9.52
N MET A 782 -30.23 11.99 -8.41
CA MET A 782 -29.55 10.74 -8.07
C MET A 782 -30.52 9.59 -7.71
N ILE A 783 -30.12 8.34 -7.87
CA ILE A 783 -31.02 7.19 -7.62
C ILE A 783 -31.07 6.89 -6.12
N ALA A 784 -32.28 6.87 -5.53
CA ALA A 784 -32.52 6.32 -4.19
C ALA A 784 -33.32 5.01 -4.32
N GLY A 785 -32.77 3.90 -3.81
CA GLY A 785 -33.37 2.56 -3.91
C GLY A 785 -32.46 1.58 -4.64
N THR A 786 -33.03 0.49 -5.15
CA THR A 786 -32.27 -0.53 -5.91
C THR A 786 -32.84 -0.68 -7.30
N VAL A 787 -31.97 -0.69 -8.31
CA VAL A 787 -32.29 -1.12 -9.67
C VAL A 787 -31.72 -2.53 -9.83
N GLU A 788 -32.48 -3.45 -10.44
CA GLU A 788 -32.07 -4.84 -10.75
C GLU A 788 -31.85 -5.78 -9.55
N GLN A 789 -32.04 -5.33 -8.31
CA GLN A 789 -32.01 -6.20 -7.12
C GLN A 789 -33.41 -6.68 -6.69
N TYR A 790 -34.47 -6.20 -7.34
CA TYR A 790 -35.87 -6.56 -7.10
C TYR A 790 -36.37 -6.32 -5.66
N LYS A 791 -35.76 -5.39 -4.92
CA LYS A 791 -36.16 -5.06 -3.54
C LYS A 791 -37.14 -3.89 -3.51
N ARG A 792 -38.19 -3.99 -2.69
CA ARG A 792 -39.19 -2.91 -2.54
C ARG A 792 -38.67 -1.75 -1.70
N ILE A 793 -39.06 -0.54 -2.08
CA ILE A 793 -39.12 0.61 -1.17
C ILE A 793 -40.32 0.41 -0.25
N GLU A 794 -40.12 0.61 1.06
CA GLU A 794 -41.16 0.54 2.09
C GLU A 794 -41.51 1.93 2.64
N ALA A 795 -40.54 2.86 2.65
CA ALA A 795 -40.74 4.25 3.05
C ALA A 795 -39.74 5.21 2.40
N ILE A 796 -40.02 6.51 2.44
CA ILE A 796 -39.18 7.58 1.92
C ILE A 796 -39.10 8.78 2.87
N GLN A 797 -37.98 9.48 2.86
CA GLN A 797 -37.78 10.79 3.50
C GLN A 797 -37.22 11.79 2.48
N LEU A 798 -37.72 13.02 2.50
CA LEU A 798 -37.38 14.12 1.60
C LEU A 798 -37.19 15.42 2.37
N ARG A 799 -36.18 16.21 2.03
CA ARG A 799 -36.02 17.58 2.48
C ARG A 799 -35.43 18.44 1.36
N VAL A 800 -35.76 19.72 1.35
CA VAL A 800 -34.94 20.71 0.62
C VAL A 800 -33.86 21.17 1.59
N ILE A 801 -32.64 21.33 1.13
CA ILE A 801 -31.50 21.86 1.89
C ILE A 801 -30.81 22.99 1.13
N LYS A 802 -30.06 23.82 1.86
CA LYS A 802 -29.22 24.89 1.32
C LYS A 802 -27.77 24.63 1.76
N TYR A 803 -26.82 24.62 0.84
CA TYR A 803 -25.38 24.56 1.16
C TYR A 803 -24.75 25.95 1.12
#